data_AF-A0A5C1ADF5-F1
#
_entry.id   AF-A0A5C1ADF5-F1
#
_cell.length_a   1.000
_cell.length_b   1.000
_cell.length_c   1.000
_cell.angle_alpha   90.00
_cell.angle_beta   90.00
_cell.angle_gamma   90.00
#
_symmetry.space_group_name_H-M   'P 1'
#
loop_
_entity.id
_entity.type
_entity.pdbx_description
1 polymer ?
#
loop_
_entity_poly.entity_id
_entity_poly.type
_entity_poly.pdbx_seq_one_letter_code
_entity_poly.pdbx_strand_id
1 'polypeptide(L)'
;MALPVSCPGCQSVYPVPENLIGKTIRCKKCGEMMPVTAPAKPMAAAIIEDDEIADEVPPRSKPSRRRDEDEDDEPKAKSSRRNRDEEADEPKAKSASARRPSREEEEDEPKAKPKRRPIAAQEDDEDEDRPARGGKKGGQKSKLPLILGGLAAVVILGGGITAAMMFSGDDKTDTDKPVALVNPAPAVVPNPTPVNIPEPKPKVEPKVEPKVEKVEPKKEEPKVEPKKEDTPAENATPTPPKLEPETAITGRGSSSRGSSGRGSSSLSPAEYFNGSISDLSMDLCTKASVFIKCETATGGGTGSGWFGMAPGLVFTNAHVLDMKAPNSPEPNKLTFYLNAGTPQQREIPHAKIKILAVDRDIDLAVLQIIGEPDLPSPLKVKPSAELKLGQSVFTIGFPLGNKIGMHQGAAKVPTVSARKTSFFGHVSNEFGQIRRVKLESGASPGNSGGAVIDADGVVVGIVVEGTNGGASSGNWITLLVPTEFVLGLMAGRVANLEYGIPYNDNGKVRMPITANILNPMKKNVDVRVRSWIGDVNAKYRPPSMTMPTSDPTDAGEQDVQLKYDEKTMKATGELVYPVPPAGRTFWAQAYYKNALTTYSLPGIKLPVDGPPIDRLPLNLTAAPKEGAKRSVTMSNSSALDEEFEGEGESKNERVLIKKSLEVQEHVVKADKTDARQLARLQLRFDKFSIAFEINGQTVMEISKKEQEQFLAYFKAAAAFGLVNKFGEIYSYTLAIAGVADPTANMIVSFVANGALEALQATSIPMPNRLVKPNETWDVTKDVRWLLYSRPQVGGPGAPNLNPGAKAKDKSREFKYQDKITYTYLGVRERGGRKEAVISVVGKSVQAPGTTSTVTGSVKGIIWVEPDTGVVVRAEIEKEFELDTSRDGQKRRLSGLNTYKLDRGPAQ
;
A
#
# COMPACT_ATOMS: atom_id res chain seq x y z
N MET A 1 37.62 -12.96 34.07
CA MET A 1 38.04 -11.77 33.28
C MET A 1 37.53 -10.50 33.97
N ALA A 2 37.53 -9.34 33.31
CA ALA A 2 36.97 -8.10 33.82
C ALA A 2 35.76 -7.69 32.97
N LEU A 3 34.63 -7.43 33.61
CA LEU A 3 33.38 -7.02 32.97
C LEU A 3 33.37 -5.50 32.75
N PRO A 4 33.06 -5.01 31.53
CA PRO A 4 32.80 -3.59 31.32
C PRO A 4 31.43 -3.22 31.89
N VAL A 5 31.39 -2.28 32.85
CA VAL A 5 30.14 -1.78 33.44
C VAL A 5 30.05 -0.27 33.23
N SER A 6 29.01 0.19 32.55
CA SER A 6 28.77 1.61 32.26
C SER A 6 28.00 2.30 33.38
N CYS A 7 28.48 3.46 33.84
CA CYS A 7 27.74 4.29 34.79
C CYS A 7 26.51 4.93 34.12
N PRO A 8 25.28 4.80 34.66
CA PRO A 8 24.09 5.37 34.03
C PRO A 8 24.12 6.91 33.98
N GLY A 9 24.56 7.58 35.06
CA GLY A 9 24.56 9.04 35.14
C GLY A 9 25.62 9.78 34.30
N CYS A 10 26.73 9.13 33.92
CA CYS A 10 27.82 9.78 33.17
C CYS A 10 28.49 8.93 32.07
N GLN A 11 27.89 7.79 31.73
CA GLN A 11 28.26 6.85 30.66
C GLN A 11 29.71 6.33 30.67
N SER A 12 30.46 6.60 31.73
CA SER A 12 31.85 6.18 31.86
C SER A 12 31.91 4.69 32.18
N VAL A 13 32.67 3.94 31.38
CA VAL A 13 32.81 2.48 31.48
C VAL A 13 33.97 2.14 32.41
N TYR A 14 33.74 1.22 33.34
CA TYR A 14 34.76 0.70 34.25
C TYR A 14 34.98 -0.80 34.00
N PRO A 15 36.24 -1.29 33.95
CA PRO A 15 36.52 -2.72 34.01
C PRO A 15 36.38 -3.20 35.46
N VAL A 16 35.46 -4.12 35.71
CA VAL A 16 35.08 -4.59 37.06
C VAL A 16 35.33 -6.10 37.18
N PRO A 17 36.04 -6.59 38.22
CA PRO A 17 36.20 -8.02 38.47
C PRO A 17 34.88 -8.78 38.61
N GLU A 18 34.79 -9.99 38.06
CA GLU A 18 33.58 -10.83 38.05
C GLU A 18 33.08 -11.21 39.46
N ASN A 19 33.95 -11.23 40.48
CA ASN A 19 33.56 -11.47 41.88
C ASN A 19 32.78 -10.29 42.54
N LEU A 20 32.48 -9.25 41.76
CA LEU A 20 31.60 -8.14 42.13
C LEU A 20 30.21 -8.21 41.47
N ILE A 21 29.93 -9.21 40.61
CA ILE A 21 28.57 -9.49 40.12
C ILE A 21 27.60 -9.59 41.31
N GLY A 22 26.44 -8.94 41.19
CA GLY A 22 25.41 -8.85 42.24
C GLY A 22 25.67 -7.77 43.30
N LYS A 23 26.79 -7.04 43.23
CA LYS A 23 27.11 -5.92 44.15
C LYS A 23 26.96 -4.57 43.46
N THR A 24 26.69 -3.54 44.25
CA THR A 24 26.63 -2.15 43.80
C THR A 24 27.96 -1.46 44.03
N ILE A 25 28.53 -0.84 42.99
CA ILE A 25 29.78 -0.07 43.05
C ILE A 25 29.50 1.42 42.88
N ARG A 26 30.40 2.28 43.37
CA ARG A 26 30.30 3.75 43.20
C ARG A 26 31.11 4.20 41.99
N CYS A 27 30.48 4.97 41.10
CA CYS A 27 31.16 5.64 39.99
C CYS A 27 32.16 6.68 40.52
N LYS A 28 33.44 6.54 40.16
CA LYS A 28 34.51 7.46 40.61
C LYS A 28 34.40 8.87 40.02
N LYS A 29 33.61 9.07 38.95
CA LYS A 29 33.49 10.33 38.21
C LYS A 29 32.32 11.21 38.66
N CYS A 30 31.20 10.63 39.11
CA CYS A 30 29.99 11.38 39.50
C CYS A 30 29.32 10.90 40.80
N GLY A 31 29.87 9.90 41.50
CA GLY A 31 29.34 9.41 42.78
C GLY A 31 28.11 8.49 42.69
N GLU A 32 27.53 8.32 41.49
CA GLU A 32 26.41 7.41 41.19
C GLU A 32 26.66 5.98 41.70
N MET A 33 25.63 5.34 42.25
CA MET A 33 25.68 3.92 42.68
C MET A 33 25.10 3.03 41.59
N MET A 34 25.89 2.08 41.08
CA MET A 34 25.58 1.27 39.90
C MET A 34 25.76 -0.24 40.18
N PRO A 35 24.76 -1.09 39.88
CA PRO A 35 24.87 -2.54 40.09
C PRO A 35 25.73 -3.20 39.01
N VAL A 36 26.51 -4.21 39.40
CA VAL A 36 27.28 -5.06 38.48
C VAL A 36 26.45 -6.30 38.16
N THR A 37 25.98 -6.42 36.91
CA THR A 37 25.19 -7.57 36.44
C THR A 37 26.04 -8.52 35.60
N ALA A 38 25.64 -9.79 35.53
CA ALA A 38 26.28 -10.77 34.65
C ALA A 38 25.85 -10.54 33.18
N PRO A 39 26.75 -10.72 32.19
CA PRO A 39 26.37 -10.70 30.78
C PRO A 39 25.49 -11.90 30.43
N ALA A 40 24.49 -11.69 29.56
CA ALA A 40 23.59 -12.75 29.12
C ALA A 40 24.32 -13.78 28.23
N LYS A 41 24.04 -15.06 28.45
CA LYS A 41 24.68 -16.18 27.72
C LYS A 41 24.00 -16.40 26.37
N PRO A 42 24.74 -16.45 25.24
CA PRO A 42 24.15 -16.74 23.93
C PRO A 42 23.71 -18.22 23.82
N MET A 43 22.66 -18.47 23.04
CA MET A 43 22.26 -19.82 22.63
C MET A 43 23.25 -20.36 21.57
N ALA A 44 23.66 -21.61 21.71
CA ALA A 44 24.54 -22.27 20.74
C ALA A 44 23.75 -22.81 19.54
N ALA A 45 24.32 -22.70 18.35
CA ALA A 45 23.89 -23.47 17.18
C ALA A 45 24.46 -24.89 17.24
N ALA A 46 23.77 -25.86 16.66
CA ALA A 46 24.26 -27.24 16.55
C ALA A 46 25.38 -27.31 15.50
N ILE A 47 26.43 -28.08 15.82
CA ILE A 47 27.49 -28.47 14.89
C ILE A 47 27.07 -29.78 14.22
N ILE A 48 27.40 -29.94 12.95
CA ILE A 48 27.47 -31.24 12.27
C ILE A 48 28.94 -31.43 11.94
N GLU A 49 29.46 -32.63 12.19
CA GLU A 49 30.86 -32.99 12.00
C GLU A 49 31.04 -33.56 10.58
N ASP A 50 32.12 -33.15 9.89
CA ASP A 50 32.48 -33.66 8.57
C ASP A 50 33.37 -34.91 8.72
N ASP A 51 32.98 -36.04 8.11
CA ASP A 51 33.78 -37.28 8.07
C ASP A 51 34.80 -37.26 6.91
N GLU A 52 36.02 -37.75 7.17
CA GLU A 52 37.12 -37.79 6.20
C GLU A 52 37.03 -38.97 5.20
N ILE A 53 37.30 -38.71 3.92
CA ILE A 53 37.75 -39.74 2.96
C ILE A 53 38.92 -39.18 2.13
N ALA A 54 39.98 -39.98 1.97
CA ALA A 54 41.30 -39.54 1.50
C ALA A 54 41.55 -39.68 -0.02
N ASP A 55 42.64 -39.04 -0.49
CA ASP A 55 43.16 -39.13 -1.85
C ASP A 55 43.74 -40.51 -2.22
N GLU A 56 43.46 -41.00 -3.44
CA GLU A 56 44.41 -41.83 -4.22
C GLU A 56 44.38 -41.49 -5.72
N VAL A 57 45.56 -41.37 -6.32
CA VAL A 57 45.83 -41.08 -7.75
C VAL A 57 47.16 -41.74 -8.12
N PRO A 58 47.27 -42.68 -9.10
CA PRO A 58 47.59 -42.30 -10.50
C PRO A 58 47.16 -43.38 -11.56
N PRO A 59 47.68 -43.43 -12.81
CA PRO A 59 48.36 -42.43 -13.66
C PRO A 59 47.67 -42.18 -15.04
N ARG A 60 48.30 -41.31 -15.85
CA ARG A 60 47.91 -40.94 -17.24
C ARG A 60 48.36 -41.96 -18.30
N SER A 61 47.77 -41.88 -19.50
CA SER A 61 48.42 -42.21 -20.78
C SER A 61 48.11 -41.16 -21.88
N LYS A 62 48.89 -41.15 -22.98
CA LYS A 62 48.70 -40.31 -24.19
C LYS A 62 49.10 -41.14 -25.47
N PRO A 63 49.38 -40.61 -26.71
CA PRO A 63 48.46 -40.84 -27.85
C PRO A 63 49.11 -41.33 -29.18
N SER A 64 48.27 -41.68 -30.16
CA SER A 64 48.58 -41.87 -31.60
C SER A 64 47.49 -41.18 -32.46
N ARG A 65 47.72 -40.49 -33.60
CA ARG A 65 48.44 -40.77 -34.88
C ARG A 65 47.70 -41.85 -35.72
N ARG A 66 47.06 -41.49 -36.86
CA ARG A 66 47.57 -41.32 -38.27
C ARG A 66 47.94 -42.67 -38.93
N ARG A 67 47.77 -42.96 -40.24
CA ARG A 67 47.34 -42.27 -41.51
C ARG A 67 47.06 -43.39 -42.58
N ASP A 68 46.36 -43.26 -43.72
CA ASP A 68 45.45 -42.23 -44.31
C ASP A 68 43.99 -42.74 -44.45
N GLU A 69 43.32 -43.09 -45.59
CA GLU A 69 43.52 -43.14 -47.08
C GLU A 69 42.12 -42.89 -47.74
N ASP A 70 41.92 -41.86 -48.61
CA ASP A 70 41.74 -41.85 -50.10
C ASP A 70 40.39 -42.46 -50.64
N GLU A 71 39.68 -41.98 -51.69
CA GLU A 71 39.93 -41.01 -52.78
C GLU A 71 38.58 -40.43 -53.36
N ASP A 72 38.58 -39.20 -53.94
CA ASP A 72 37.66 -38.57 -54.94
C ASP A 72 36.10 -38.51 -54.77
N ASP A 73 35.30 -37.66 -55.44
CA ASP A 73 35.50 -36.69 -56.57
C ASP A 73 34.57 -35.45 -56.46
N GLU A 74 34.89 -34.31 -57.11
CA GLU A 74 34.03 -33.10 -57.22
C GLU A 74 34.34 -32.22 -58.47
N PRO A 75 33.32 -31.80 -59.26
CA PRO A 75 33.50 -30.65 -60.17
C PRO A 75 32.43 -29.54 -60.09
N LYS A 76 32.85 -28.31 -60.46
CA LYS A 76 32.07 -27.05 -60.41
C LYS A 76 31.96 -26.35 -61.78
N ALA A 77 30.79 -25.80 -62.16
CA ALA A 77 30.62 -24.68 -63.14
C ALA A 77 29.11 -24.35 -63.41
N LYS A 78 28.71 -23.30 -64.15
CA LYS A 78 28.88 -21.82 -64.04
C LYS A 78 28.17 -21.11 -65.22
N SER A 79 27.51 -19.96 -64.99
CA SER A 79 26.89 -19.03 -66.00
C SER A 79 25.66 -19.58 -66.77
N SER A 80 24.79 -18.80 -67.47
CA SER A 80 24.77 -17.40 -67.95
C SER A 80 23.33 -16.80 -67.91
N ARG A 81 23.04 -15.48 -67.78
CA ARG A 81 22.82 -14.40 -68.80
C ARG A 81 22.04 -14.83 -70.08
N ARG A 82 21.08 -14.07 -70.67
CA ARG A 82 20.44 -12.73 -70.38
C ARG A 82 19.19 -12.47 -71.29
N ASN A 83 18.33 -11.52 -70.87
CA ASN A 83 17.40 -10.63 -71.66
C ASN A 83 16.33 -11.18 -72.63
N ARG A 84 15.06 -10.74 -72.44
CA ARG A 84 14.27 -9.77 -73.28
C ARG A 84 12.89 -9.55 -72.60
N ASP A 85 12.41 -8.36 -72.20
CA ASP A 85 11.90 -7.18 -72.94
C ASP A 85 10.69 -7.55 -73.85
N GLU A 86 9.60 -6.80 -74.07
CA GLU A 86 9.10 -5.44 -73.70
C GLU A 86 7.72 -5.56 -72.91
N GLU A 87 6.76 -4.66 -72.56
CA GLU A 87 6.44 -3.20 -72.72
C GLU A 87 5.54 -2.55 -71.56
N ALA A 88 4.20 -2.30 -71.69
CA ALA A 88 3.32 -1.39 -70.83
C ALA A 88 1.90 -1.96 -70.42
N ASP A 89 0.89 -1.32 -69.76
CA ASP A 89 0.49 0.10 -69.52
C ASP A 89 -0.52 0.33 -68.32
N GLU A 90 -0.88 1.59 -67.97
CA GLU A 90 -1.90 2.06 -66.96
C GLU A 90 -3.26 2.43 -67.64
N PRO A 91 -4.42 2.65 -66.94
CA PRO A 91 -4.76 3.98 -66.39
C PRO A 91 -5.82 4.00 -65.23
N LYS A 92 -6.66 5.06 -65.13
CA LYS A 92 -7.37 5.53 -63.91
C LYS A 92 -8.89 5.80 -64.06
N ALA A 93 -9.60 5.82 -62.92
CA ALA A 93 -10.66 6.78 -62.49
C ALA A 93 -12.19 6.59 -62.74
N LYS A 94 -12.95 6.71 -61.63
CA LYS A 94 -14.23 7.47 -61.37
C LYS A 94 -15.53 7.22 -62.20
N SER A 95 -16.58 6.76 -61.51
CA SER A 95 -17.96 7.34 -61.41
C SER A 95 -18.86 6.40 -60.57
N ALA A 96 -19.87 6.77 -59.77
CA ALA A 96 -20.75 7.96 -59.60
C ALA A 96 -22.09 7.90 -60.36
N SER A 97 -23.13 7.40 -59.68
CA SER A 97 -24.57 7.51 -60.02
C SER A 97 -25.41 7.39 -58.73
N ALA A 98 -26.69 7.81 -58.72
CA ALA A 98 -27.49 7.92 -57.48
C ALA A 98 -29.03 8.06 -57.68
N ARG A 99 -29.75 8.04 -56.53
CA ARG A 99 -31.10 8.62 -56.22
C ARG A 99 -32.40 7.81 -56.47
N ARG A 100 -33.06 7.50 -55.32
CA ARG A 100 -34.50 7.77 -54.97
C ARG A 100 -35.60 7.00 -55.73
N PRO A 101 -36.90 7.07 -55.32
CA PRO A 101 -37.54 7.90 -54.28
C PRO A 101 -38.27 7.13 -53.14
N SER A 102 -38.99 7.89 -52.30
CA SER A 102 -39.67 7.55 -51.05
C SER A 102 -41.21 7.48 -51.19
N ARG A 103 -41.89 7.00 -50.12
CA ARG A 103 -43.23 7.47 -49.72
C ARG A 103 -43.46 7.27 -48.21
N GLU A 104 -44.34 8.09 -47.64
CA GLU A 104 -44.92 8.12 -46.29
C GLU A 104 -45.91 6.94 -46.06
N GLU A 105 -46.63 6.72 -44.95
CA GLU A 105 -47.32 7.63 -43.99
C GLU A 105 -47.89 6.82 -42.77
N GLU A 106 -48.04 7.45 -41.59
CA GLU A 106 -49.02 7.18 -40.47
C GLU A 106 -49.24 5.74 -39.89
N GLU A 107 -50.04 5.49 -38.83
CA GLU A 107 -49.98 5.93 -37.41
C GLU A 107 -50.77 4.88 -36.53
N ASP A 108 -51.14 5.21 -35.28
CA ASP A 108 -52.17 4.59 -34.39
C ASP A 108 -51.93 3.30 -33.53
N GLU A 109 -52.44 3.37 -32.28
CA GLU A 109 -52.75 2.28 -31.32
C GLU A 109 -54.31 2.20 -31.14
N PRO A 110 -54.93 1.58 -30.10
CA PRO A 110 -54.69 0.32 -29.34
C PRO A 110 -55.93 -0.62 -29.35
N LYS A 111 -55.87 -1.81 -28.70
CA LYS A 111 -56.81 -2.26 -27.60
C LYS A 111 -56.99 -3.79 -27.34
N ALA A 112 -57.08 -4.09 -26.03
CA ALA A 112 -58.04 -4.99 -25.35
C ALA A 112 -57.93 -6.55 -25.35
N LYS A 113 -58.59 -7.13 -24.32
CA LYS A 113 -58.68 -8.56 -23.93
C LYS A 113 -60.12 -9.10 -24.07
N PRO A 114 -60.31 -10.44 -24.09
CA PRO A 114 -61.32 -11.11 -23.22
C PRO A 114 -60.66 -12.20 -22.32
N LYS A 115 -60.92 -12.33 -21.00
CA LYS A 115 -62.12 -12.79 -20.23
C LYS A 115 -62.23 -14.33 -20.11
N ARG A 116 -62.02 -14.94 -18.90
CA ARG A 116 -63.04 -15.42 -17.89
C ARG A 116 -63.35 -16.95 -18.03
N ARG A 117 -63.76 -17.78 -17.05
CA ARG A 117 -64.04 -17.80 -15.56
C ARG A 117 -64.40 -19.29 -15.15
N PRO A 118 -65.07 -19.70 -14.02
CA PRO A 118 -65.14 -19.27 -12.58
C PRO A 118 -65.22 -20.45 -11.50
N ILE A 119 -65.54 -20.12 -10.22
CA ILE A 119 -66.14 -20.97 -9.11
C ILE A 119 -65.16 -21.96 -8.39
N ALA A 120 -65.10 -22.17 -7.05
CA ALA A 120 -65.61 -21.56 -5.79
C ALA A 120 -64.59 -21.88 -4.64
N ALA A 121 -64.46 -21.18 -3.47
CA ALA A 121 -65.33 -21.11 -2.26
C ALA A 121 -65.59 -22.51 -1.61
N GLN A 122 -65.52 -22.79 -0.30
CA GLN A 122 -65.52 -22.03 0.99
C GLN A 122 -64.62 -22.78 2.04
N GLU A 123 -63.88 -22.13 2.97
CA GLU A 123 -64.16 -21.86 4.42
C GLU A 123 -63.35 -22.74 5.43
N ASP A 124 -63.17 -22.16 6.63
CA ASP A 124 -62.98 -22.67 8.01
C ASP A 124 -61.79 -23.57 8.48
N ASP A 125 -61.00 -22.97 9.39
CA ASP A 125 -60.73 -23.34 10.80
C ASP A 125 -59.75 -24.43 11.34
N GLU A 126 -59.18 -24.00 12.49
CA GLU A 126 -58.69 -24.71 13.70
C GLU A 126 -57.36 -25.51 13.76
N ASP A 127 -56.81 -25.51 14.98
CA ASP A 127 -55.53 -26.09 15.41
C ASP A 127 -55.65 -27.58 15.80
N GLU A 128 -54.58 -28.37 15.62
CA GLU A 128 -54.33 -29.51 16.53
C GLU A 128 -52.84 -29.69 16.86
N ASP A 129 -52.59 -29.91 18.15
CA ASP A 129 -51.30 -30.14 18.78
C ASP A 129 -51.08 -31.65 18.97
N ARG A 130 -49.96 -32.24 18.51
CA ARG A 130 -49.27 -33.35 19.22
C ARG A 130 -47.92 -33.81 18.65
N PRO A 131 -47.00 -34.32 19.51
CA PRO A 131 -45.62 -34.62 19.14
C PRO A 131 -45.32 -36.12 18.91
N ALA A 132 -44.30 -36.41 18.10
CA ALA A 132 -43.77 -37.76 17.87
C ALA A 132 -42.26 -37.89 18.23
N ARG A 133 -42.01 -38.44 19.42
CA ARG A 133 -40.81 -39.20 19.90
C ARG A 133 -39.53 -39.12 19.05
N GLY A 134 -38.49 -38.47 19.59
CA GLY A 134 -37.16 -38.42 18.98
C GLY A 134 -36.34 -39.72 19.10
N GLY A 135 -35.30 -39.82 18.27
CA GLY A 135 -34.28 -40.88 18.33
C GLY A 135 -32.89 -40.33 18.64
N LYS A 136 -32.29 -40.75 19.76
CA LYS A 136 -30.88 -40.43 20.07
C LYS A 136 -29.95 -41.24 19.16
N LYS A 137 -29.12 -40.57 18.36
CA LYS A 137 -27.84 -41.11 17.88
C LYS A 137 -26.70 -40.27 18.45
N GLY A 138 -25.76 -40.92 19.13
CA GLY A 138 -24.57 -40.26 19.65
C GLY A 138 -23.61 -39.92 18.51
N GLY A 139 -23.48 -38.62 18.19
CA GLY A 139 -22.45 -38.11 17.30
C GLY A 139 -21.31 -37.50 18.10
N GLN A 140 -20.11 -38.07 17.99
CA GLN A 140 -18.90 -37.49 18.57
C GLN A 140 -18.61 -36.15 17.89
N LYS A 141 -18.85 -35.03 18.58
CA LYS A 141 -18.67 -33.68 18.01
C LYS A 141 -17.19 -33.43 17.71
N SER A 142 -16.79 -33.58 16.44
CA SER A 142 -15.50 -33.06 15.98
C SER A 142 -15.54 -31.53 16.03
N LYS A 143 -14.40 -30.89 16.30
CA LYS A 143 -14.27 -29.41 16.25
C LYS A 143 -14.08 -28.87 14.82
N LEU A 144 -13.99 -29.76 13.84
CA LEU A 144 -13.71 -29.46 12.43
C LEU A 144 -14.71 -28.48 11.77
N PRO A 145 -16.05 -28.57 11.92
CA PRO A 145 -16.97 -27.63 11.26
C PRO A 145 -16.89 -26.20 11.81
N LEU A 146 -16.42 -25.99 13.04
CA LEU A 146 -16.17 -24.66 13.62
C LEU A 146 -14.96 -23.98 12.98
N ILE A 147 -13.88 -24.75 12.81
CA ILE A 147 -12.65 -24.33 12.10
C ILE A 147 -12.95 -24.03 10.62
N LEU A 148 -13.64 -24.94 9.94
CA LEU A 148 -14.07 -24.76 8.55
C LEU A 148 -14.95 -23.50 8.39
N GLY A 149 -15.91 -23.28 9.29
CA GLY A 149 -16.78 -22.11 9.26
C GLY A 149 -16.02 -20.78 9.39
N GLY A 150 -14.99 -20.71 10.24
CA GLY A 150 -14.15 -19.52 10.36
C GLY A 150 -13.29 -19.27 9.12
N LEU A 151 -12.65 -20.30 8.59
CA LEU A 151 -11.89 -20.21 7.34
C LEU A 151 -12.76 -19.80 6.15
N ALA A 152 -13.98 -20.35 6.05
CA ALA A 152 -14.96 -19.94 5.05
C ALA A 152 -15.28 -18.45 5.15
N ALA A 153 -15.49 -17.93 6.36
CA ALA A 153 -15.89 -16.55 6.59
C ALA A 153 -14.83 -15.51 6.14
N VAL A 154 -13.54 -15.89 6.15
CA VAL A 154 -12.39 -14.99 5.89
C VAL A 154 -11.80 -15.14 4.48
N VAL A 155 -11.97 -16.29 3.80
CA VAL A 155 -11.63 -16.46 2.36
C VAL A 155 -12.48 -15.57 1.43
N ILE A 156 -13.51 -14.91 1.97
CA ILE A 156 -14.46 -14.07 1.25
C ILE A 156 -13.94 -12.63 1.11
N LEU A 157 -13.54 -12.29 -0.11
CA LEU A 157 -13.00 -10.98 -0.52
C LEU A 157 -14.06 -9.84 -0.60
N GLY A 158 -15.14 -9.93 0.19
CA GLY A 158 -16.29 -9.03 0.14
C GLY A 158 -16.82 -8.72 1.53
N GLY A 159 -15.99 -8.07 2.35
CA GLY A 159 -16.27 -7.73 3.75
C GLY A 159 -15.59 -8.60 4.80
N GLY A 160 -14.25 -8.71 4.76
CA GLY A 160 -13.44 -9.31 5.85
C GLY A 160 -13.68 -8.66 7.22
N ILE A 161 -14.05 -7.37 7.22
CA ILE A 161 -14.51 -6.54 8.36
C ILE A 161 -15.43 -7.33 9.30
N THR A 162 -16.49 -7.95 8.76
CA THR A 162 -17.49 -8.68 9.57
C THR A 162 -16.95 -9.97 10.17
N ALA A 163 -16.02 -10.65 9.46
CA ALA A 163 -15.49 -11.93 9.88
C ALA A 163 -14.44 -11.77 10.98
N ALA A 164 -13.54 -10.79 10.87
CA ALA A 164 -12.56 -10.47 11.91
C ALA A 164 -13.22 -10.02 13.22
N MET A 165 -14.34 -9.29 13.14
CA MET A 165 -15.13 -8.91 14.31
C MET A 165 -15.83 -10.12 14.97
N MET A 166 -16.29 -11.11 14.20
CA MET A 166 -16.92 -12.33 14.76
C MET A 166 -15.95 -13.22 15.56
N PHE A 167 -14.64 -13.18 15.27
CA PHE A 167 -13.62 -13.93 16.00
C PHE A 167 -12.88 -13.10 17.08
N SER A 168 -13.30 -11.84 17.29
CA SER A 168 -12.78 -10.94 18.33
C SER A 168 -13.76 -10.74 19.51
N GLY A 169 -14.79 -11.59 19.64
CA GLY A 169 -15.79 -11.50 20.71
C GLY A 169 -15.29 -12.09 22.04
N ASP A 170 -15.46 -11.35 23.13
CA ASP A 170 -15.18 -11.83 24.49
C ASP A 170 -15.97 -13.11 24.82
N ASP A 171 -15.27 -14.16 25.28
CA ASP A 171 -15.88 -15.37 25.82
C ASP A 171 -16.39 -15.13 27.26
N LYS A 172 -17.42 -14.27 27.38
CA LYS A 172 -18.13 -13.98 28.64
C LYS A 172 -19.27 -14.97 28.85
N THR A 173 -18.92 -16.18 29.26
CA THR A 173 -19.91 -17.16 29.74
C THR A 173 -20.44 -16.73 31.11
N ASP A 174 -21.62 -16.12 31.11
CA ASP A 174 -22.35 -15.76 32.33
C ASP A 174 -22.89 -17.04 33.00
N THR A 175 -22.41 -17.36 34.21
CA THR A 175 -22.78 -18.58 34.95
C THR A 175 -22.91 -18.33 36.44
N ASP A 176 -24.07 -17.85 36.90
CA ASP A 176 -24.39 -17.84 38.34
C ASP A 176 -25.89 -18.00 38.64
N LYS A 177 -26.36 -19.26 38.77
CA LYS A 177 -27.07 -19.78 39.98
C LYS A 177 -27.50 -21.27 39.88
N PRO A 178 -27.76 -21.97 41.02
CA PRO A 178 -27.59 -23.42 41.10
C PRO A 178 -28.85 -24.22 41.51
N VAL A 179 -28.88 -25.53 41.17
CA VAL A 179 -29.77 -26.54 41.82
C VAL A 179 -29.06 -27.90 41.98
N ALA A 180 -29.06 -28.39 43.23
CA ALA A 180 -28.91 -29.77 43.75
C ALA A 180 -28.06 -30.85 43.03
N LEU A 181 -27.17 -31.48 43.81
CA LEU A 181 -26.63 -32.83 43.62
C LEU A 181 -27.08 -33.74 44.78
N VAL A 182 -27.29 -35.04 44.52
CA VAL A 182 -27.54 -36.07 45.55
C VAL A 182 -26.68 -37.30 45.24
N ASN A 183 -25.90 -37.75 46.22
CA ASN A 183 -25.02 -38.93 46.12
C ASN A 183 -25.64 -40.16 46.81
N PRO A 184 -25.37 -41.37 46.31
CA PRO A 184 -25.15 -42.57 47.12
C PRO A 184 -23.66 -42.77 47.43
N ALA A 185 -23.34 -43.56 48.46
CA ALA A 185 -21.98 -43.70 49.03
C ALA A 185 -21.54 -45.20 49.15
N PRO A 186 -20.49 -45.62 49.91
CA PRO A 186 -19.30 -46.19 49.28
C PRO A 186 -18.83 -47.54 49.87
N ALA A 187 -17.61 -47.98 49.52
CA ALA A 187 -16.85 -49.03 50.20
C ALA A 187 -15.40 -48.56 50.50
N VAL A 188 -14.74 -49.20 51.47
CA VAL A 188 -13.45 -48.83 52.13
C VAL A 188 -12.78 -50.11 52.67
N VAL A 189 -11.53 -50.19 53.18
CA VAL A 189 -10.49 -49.26 53.72
C VAL A 189 -9.08 -49.87 53.34
N PRO A 190 -7.87 -49.50 53.84
CA PRO A 190 -7.43 -48.48 54.83
C PRO A 190 -6.24 -47.58 54.39
N ASN A 191 -5.82 -46.70 55.30
CA ASN A 191 -4.63 -45.81 55.22
C ASN A 191 -3.80 -45.95 56.52
N PRO A 192 -2.48 -45.62 56.53
CA PRO A 192 -1.77 -45.15 57.72
C PRO A 192 -1.55 -43.62 57.73
N THR A 193 -0.99 -43.08 58.82
CA THR A 193 -1.26 -41.70 59.33
C THR A 193 -0.01 -40.80 59.54
N PRO A 194 -0.14 -39.50 59.94
CA PRO A 194 0.85 -38.44 59.64
C PRO A 194 1.70 -37.91 60.83
N VAL A 195 2.42 -36.79 60.62
CA VAL A 195 3.21 -36.01 61.63
C VAL A 195 2.88 -34.50 61.53
N ASN A 196 3.32 -33.66 62.49
CA ASN A 196 2.54 -32.54 63.08
C ASN A 196 3.29 -31.17 63.24
N ILE A 197 2.59 -30.02 63.03
CA ILE A 197 2.45 -28.79 63.90
C ILE A 197 3.75 -27.95 64.28
N PRO A 198 3.75 -26.62 64.65
CA PRO A 198 2.78 -25.47 64.60
C PRO A 198 3.29 -24.13 63.93
N GLU A 199 2.46 -23.07 63.96
CA GLU A 199 2.80 -21.63 63.74
C GLU A 199 3.47 -20.95 64.97
N PRO A 200 4.00 -19.70 64.82
CA PRO A 200 3.62 -18.61 65.75
C PRO A 200 3.22 -17.26 65.08
N LYS A 201 2.75 -16.28 65.89
CA LYS A 201 1.94 -15.09 65.47
C LYS A 201 2.55 -13.70 65.83
N PRO A 202 1.96 -12.55 65.37
CA PRO A 202 2.70 -11.27 65.14
C PRO A 202 2.63 -10.21 66.26
N LYS A 203 3.22 -9.02 66.03
CA LYS A 203 3.09 -7.78 66.83
C LYS A 203 3.23 -6.48 65.99
N VAL A 204 3.08 -5.30 66.63
CA VAL A 204 2.48 -4.06 66.06
C VAL A 204 3.43 -2.82 66.08
N GLU A 205 3.03 -1.76 65.36
CA GLU A 205 3.62 -0.40 65.17
C GLU A 205 4.03 0.40 66.44
N PRO A 206 4.67 1.59 66.30
CA PRO A 206 3.86 2.85 66.26
C PRO A 206 4.38 4.05 65.42
N LYS A 207 3.43 4.69 64.71
CA LYS A 207 3.10 6.15 64.56
C LYS A 207 4.09 7.27 65.01
N VAL A 208 4.13 8.39 64.26
CA VAL A 208 3.89 9.81 64.70
C VAL A 208 3.97 10.83 63.53
N GLU A 209 3.36 12.02 63.67
CA GLU A 209 3.12 13.08 62.65
C GLU A 209 4.04 14.35 62.79
N PRO A 210 4.03 15.32 61.83
CA PRO A 210 5.08 16.35 61.67
C PRO A 210 4.75 17.76 62.21
N LYS A 211 5.77 18.67 62.27
CA LYS A 211 5.57 20.14 62.31
C LYS A 211 6.81 21.01 61.94
N VAL A 212 6.64 21.84 60.90
CA VAL A 212 6.91 23.31 60.77
C VAL A 212 8.14 23.94 61.48
N GLU A 213 9.00 24.64 60.71
CA GLU A 213 9.25 26.10 60.86
C GLU A 213 9.91 26.79 59.63
N LYS A 214 9.97 28.14 59.61
CA LYS A 214 10.50 29.04 58.55
C LYS A 214 11.72 29.82 59.05
N VAL A 215 12.74 30.04 58.21
CA VAL A 215 13.63 31.24 58.29
C VAL A 215 14.13 31.69 56.90
N GLU A 216 14.14 33.00 56.68
CA GLU A 216 14.86 33.80 55.67
C GLU A 216 15.42 35.05 56.42
N PRO A 217 16.27 35.93 55.84
CA PRO A 217 17.33 35.77 54.82
C PRO A 217 18.65 36.47 55.26
N LYS A 218 19.70 36.57 54.41
CA LYS A 218 20.50 37.81 54.20
C LYS A 218 21.64 37.72 53.14
N LYS A 219 22.17 38.91 52.80
CA LYS A 219 23.31 39.26 51.93
C LYS A 219 24.69 38.95 52.62
N GLU A 220 25.90 39.20 52.07
CA GLU A 220 26.37 40.26 51.15
C GLU A 220 27.72 39.97 50.42
N GLU A 221 28.24 40.97 49.70
CA GLU A 221 29.38 40.97 48.72
C GLU A 221 30.79 40.91 49.39
N PRO A 222 31.93 40.71 48.65
CA PRO A 222 32.53 41.76 47.80
C PRO A 222 33.37 41.33 46.55
N LYS A 223 33.83 42.35 45.80
CA LYS A 223 34.54 42.37 44.50
C LYS A 223 36.06 42.09 44.54
N VAL A 224 36.64 41.70 43.39
CA VAL A 224 37.97 42.18 42.88
C VAL A 224 37.99 42.22 41.33
N GLU A 225 38.67 43.20 40.74
CA GLU A 225 38.99 43.44 39.31
C GLU A 225 40.27 44.33 39.25
N PRO A 226 40.90 44.74 38.11
CA PRO A 226 41.06 44.16 36.75
C PRO A 226 42.54 44.23 36.23
N LYS A 227 42.81 43.86 34.95
CA LYS A 227 43.81 44.44 33.96
C LYS A 227 44.23 43.41 32.87
N LYS A 228 44.77 43.77 31.68
CA LYS A 228 44.40 44.78 30.63
C LYS A 228 45.26 44.56 29.34
N GLU A 229 45.07 45.43 28.32
CA GLU A 229 45.89 45.63 27.09
C GLU A 229 45.75 44.54 25.97
N ASP A 230 45.71 44.84 24.66
CA ASP A 230 45.87 46.14 23.94
C ASP A 230 45.15 46.24 22.55
N THR A 231 45.06 47.45 21.95
CA THR A 231 44.43 47.74 20.63
C THR A 231 45.08 48.91 19.85
N PRO A 232 44.82 49.04 18.53
CA PRO A 232 44.33 50.31 17.93
C PRO A 232 43.25 50.12 16.82
N ALA A 233 42.09 50.80 16.82
CA ALA A 233 41.76 52.18 16.33
C ALA A 233 41.50 52.25 14.78
N GLU A 234 40.67 53.12 14.16
CA GLU A 234 39.88 54.31 14.57
C GLU A 234 38.76 54.68 13.52
N ASN A 235 37.92 55.71 13.78
CA ASN A 235 37.02 56.49 12.88
C ASN A 235 35.74 55.85 12.26
N ALA A 236 34.60 56.55 12.06
CA ALA A 236 34.01 57.79 12.64
C ALA A 236 32.51 57.92 12.22
N THR A 237 31.67 58.70 12.95
CA THR A 237 30.20 58.79 12.74
C THR A 237 29.66 60.24 12.84
N PRO A 238 28.45 60.53 12.32
CA PRO A 238 27.51 61.42 13.03
C PRO A 238 26.04 60.95 13.04
N THR A 239 25.22 61.53 13.93
CA THR A 239 23.85 61.09 14.27
C THR A 239 22.88 62.27 14.46
N PRO A 240 21.59 62.16 14.11
CA PRO A 240 20.52 63.09 14.53
C PRO A 240 19.57 62.50 15.62
N PRO A 241 18.76 63.31 16.34
CA PRO A 241 18.59 63.10 17.80
C PRO A 241 17.19 62.64 18.28
N LYS A 242 17.10 62.42 19.61
CA LYS A 242 15.92 62.06 20.41
C LYS A 242 15.49 63.24 21.30
N LEU A 243 14.17 63.44 21.49
CA LEU A 243 13.57 64.23 22.59
C LEU A 243 12.34 63.50 23.16
N GLU A 244 11.95 63.82 24.40
CA GLU A 244 10.81 63.23 25.14
C GLU A 244 9.78 64.33 25.54
N PRO A 245 8.83 64.19 26.50
CA PRO A 245 7.49 64.78 26.35
C PRO A 245 7.10 65.87 27.37
N GLU A 246 5.98 66.56 27.12
CA GLU A 246 5.31 67.41 28.12
C GLU A 246 3.78 67.24 28.13
N THR A 247 3.11 67.93 29.06
CA THR A 247 1.87 67.50 29.73
C THR A 247 0.59 68.27 29.34
N ALA A 248 -0.55 67.82 29.89
CA ALA A 248 -1.91 68.26 29.53
C ALA A 248 -2.35 69.61 30.13
N ILE A 249 -3.40 70.20 29.54
CA ILE A 249 -4.32 71.17 30.18
C ILE A 249 -5.73 71.05 29.55
N THR A 250 -6.73 71.71 30.16
CA THR A 250 -8.16 71.33 30.13
C THR A 250 -9.02 71.96 29.03
N GLY A 251 -10.14 71.29 28.67
CA GLY A 251 -11.29 71.92 28.00
C GLY A 251 -12.60 71.12 28.12
N ARG A 252 -13.70 71.75 28.55
CA ARG A 252 -15.06 71.18 28.45
C ARG A 252 -15.71 71.63 27.14
N GLY A 253 -16.23 70.69 26.36
CA GLY A 253 -17.05 70.94 25.18
C GLY A 253 -18.07 69.82 24.99
N SER A 254 -19.25 70.13 24.45
CA SER A 254 -20.35 69.17 24.30
C SER A 254 -20.68 68.92 22.82
N SER A 255 -21.26 67.74 22.57
CA SER A 255 -22.13 67.38 21.43
C SER A 255 -21.52 66.84 20.13
N SER A 256 -22.43 66.15 19.41
CA SER A 256 -22.35 65.62 18.03
C SER A 256 -21.64 64.27 17.81
N ARG A 257 -22.10 63.56 16.77
CA ARG A 257 -21.71 62.19 16.39
C ARG A 257 -20.68 62.25 15.27
N GLY A 258 -19.65 61.41 15.32
CA GLY A 258 -18.64 61.29 14.26
C GLY A 258 -18.02 59.89 14.20
N SER A 259 -18.66 58.97 13.46
CA SER A 259 -18.11 57.64 13.20
C SER A 259 -17.20 57.66 11.98
N SER A 260 -15.89 57.42 12.15
CA SER A 260 -14.99 56.88 11.11
C SER A 260 -13.57 56.67 11.63
N GLY A 261 -13.34 55.56 12.33
CA GLY A 261 -12.00 55.10 12.74
C GLY A 261 -11.78 53.65 12.35
N ARG A 262 -11.27 53.38 11.13
CA ARG A 262 -10.89 52.02 10.70
C ARG A 262 -9.56 51.59 11.35
N GLY A 263 -9.61 51.26 12.63
CA GLY A 263 -8.53 50.54 13.29
C GLY A 263 -8.50 49.09 12.79
N SER A 264 -7.40 48.66 12.19
CA SER A 264 -7.11 47.23 12.02
C SER A 264 -6.60 46.71 13.36
N SER A 265 -7.52 46.38 14.27
CA SER A 265 -7.19 45.66 15.49
C SER A 265 -6.90 44.20 15.12
N SER A 266 -5.63 43.84 15.02
CA SER A 266 -5.19 42.44 15.01
C SER A 266 -5.76 41.73 16.24
N LEU A 267 -6.33 40.54 16.04
CA LEU A 267 -6.90 39.73 17.13
C LEU A 267 -5.88 39.57 18.27
N SER A 268 -6.34 39.68 19.52
CA SER A 268 -5.48 39.29 20.64
C SER A 268 -5.18 37.80 20.59
N PRO A 269 -4.08 37.32 21.22
CA PRO A 269 -3.75 35.89 21.22
C PRO A 269 -4.87 34.99 21.77
N ALA A 270 -5.70 35.51 22.67
CA ALA A 270 -6.86 34.80 23.21
C ALA A 270 -8.04 34.75 22.22
N GLU A 271 -8.34 35.85 21.53
CA GLU A 271 -9.38 35.88 20.48
C GLU A 271 -9.01 35.00 19.28
N TYR A 272 -7.75 35.04 18.85
CA TYR A 272 -7.22 34.17 17.82
C TYR A 272 -7.30 32.69 18.23
N PHE A 273 -6.82 32.34 19.44
CA PHE A 273 -6.89 30.96 19.94
C PHE A 273 -8.34 30.46 20.10
N ASN A 274 -9.25 31.33 20.54
CA ASN A 274 -10.67 31.05 20.68
C ASN A 274 -11.45 31.15 19.36
N GLY A 275 -10.80 31.41 18.22
CA GLY A 275 -11.46 31.41 16.90
C GLY A 275 -12.49 32.53 16.73
N SER A 276 -12.14 33.75 17.11
CA SER A 276 -12.87 34.98 16.75
C SER A 276 -12.48 35.41 15.34
N ILE A 277 -13.24 34.99 14.34
CA ILE A 277 -12.99 35.29 12.92
C ILE A 277 -13.89 36.43 12.41
N SER A 278 -13.38 37.26 11.50
CA SER A 278 -14.15 38.36 10.92
C SER A 278 -15.10 37.89 9.81
N ASP A 279 -16.24 38.58 9.62
CA ASP A 279 -17.18 38.31 8.52
C ASP A 279 -16.49 38.37 7.15
N LEU A 280 -15.52 39.28 6.98
CA LEU A 280 -14.73 39.40 5.74
C LEU A 280 -13.82 38.18 5.52
N SER A 281 -13.16 37.69 6.58
CA SER A 281 -12.36 36.45 6.52
C SER A 281 -13.25 35.24 6.17
N MET A 282 -14.45 35.17 6.76
CA MET A 282 -15.44 34.12 6.46
C MET A 282 -15.96 34.19 5.03
N ASP A 283 -16.31 35.38 4.54
CA ASP A 283 -16.76 35.63 3.17
C ASP A 283 -15.70 35.24 2.13
N LEU A 284 -14.44 35.62 2.37
CA LEU A 284 -13.31 35.22 1.54
C LEU A 284 -13.10 33.70 1.53
N CYS A 285 -13.12 33.05 2.69
CA CYS A 285 -12.91 31.59 2.78
C CYS A 285 -14.07 30.78 2.18
N THR A 286 -15.30 31.25 2.32
CA THR A 286 -16.48 30.59 1.73
C THR A 286 -16.55 30.79 0.23
N LYS A 287 -16.25 31.98 -0.30
CA LYS A 287 -16.12 32.23 -1.76
C LYS A 287 -14.95 31.47 -2.38
N ALA A 288 -13.85 31.28 -1.66
CA ALA A 288 -12.72 30.48 -2.10
C ALA A 288 -12.97 28.96 -2.06
N SER A 289 -14.08 28.50 -1.49
CA SER A 289 -14.46 27.08 -1.51
C SER A 289 -15.05 26.67 -2.87
N VAL A 290 -14.82 25.41 -3.24
CA VAL A 290 -15.23 24.81 -4.51
C VAL A 290 -15.98 23.51 -4.22
N PHE A 291 -17.19 23.35 -4.72
CA PHE A 291 -17.86 22.04 -4.70
C PHE A 291 -17.44 21.26 -5.94
N ILE A 292 -16.90 20.06 -5.74
CA ILE A 292 -16.34 19.22 -6.81
C ILE A 292 -17.27 18.04 -7.06
N LYS A 293 -17.69 17.87 -8.31
CA LYS A 293 -18.33 16.66 -8.82
C LYS A 293 -17.36 15.94 -9.76
N CYS A 294 -17.13 14.66 -9.48
CA CYS A 294 -16.32 13.75 -10.29
C CYS A 294 -17.22 12.71 -10.94
N GLU A 295 -17.00 12.41 -12.22
CA GLU A 295 -17.71 11.39 -12.99
C GLU A 295 -16.67 10.51 -13.71
N THR A 296 -16.65 9.21 -13.42
CA THR A 296 -15.70 8.22 -13.99
C THR A 296 -16.45 7.15 -14.80
N ALA A 297 -15.79 6.06 -15.19
CA ALA A 297 -16.40 5.00 -16.00
C ALA A 297 -17.28 4.04 -15.19
N THR A 298 -17.08 3.99 -13.87
CA THR A 298 -17.69 3.02 -12.93
C THR A 298 -18.60 3.71 -11.91
N GLY A 299 -18.39 5.00 -11.63
CA GLY A 299 -19.15 5.75 -10.64
C GLY A 299 -18.94 7.25 -10.74
N GLY A 300 -19.17 7.94 -9.62
CA GLY A 300 -18.96 9.38 -9.54
C GLY A 300 -19.07 9.88 -8.11
N GLY A 301 -18.04 10.59 -7.66
CA GLY A 301 -17.93 11.14 -6.31
C GLY A 301 -18.31 12.62 -6.23
N THR A 302 -18.51 13.11 -5.01
CA THR A 302 -18.56 14.55 -4.73
C THR A 302 -17.78 14.88 -3.47
N GLY A 303 -17.06 16.00 -3.51
CA GLY A 303 -16.31 16.51 -2.37
C GLY A 303 -16.11 18.01 -2.43
N SER A 304 -15.18 18.49 -1.61
CA SER A 304 -14.81 19.89 -1.50
C SER A 304 -13.42 20.14 -2.09
N GLY A 305 -13.16 21.38 -2.46
CA GLY A 305 -11.85 21.92 -2.74
C GLY A 305 -11.79 23.39 -2.38
N TRP A 306 -10.63 24.02 -2.56
CA TRP A 306 -10.44 25.44 -2.25
C TRP A 306 -9.37 26.09 -3.11
N PHE A 307 -9.57 27.37 -3.45
CA PHE A 307 -8.57 28.20 -4.13
C PHE A 307 -7.43 28.54 -3.18
N GLY A 308 -6.18 28.27 -3.58
CA GLY A 308 -5.05 28.39 -2.68
C GLY A 308 -3.72 28.70 -3.37
N MET A 309 -2.78 29.28 -2.62
CA MET A 309 -1.39 29.57 -3.02
C MET A 309 -1.20 30.56 -4.19
N ALA A 310 -1.88 30.39 -5.32
CA ALA A 310 -1.82 31.25 -6.50
C ALA A 310 -3.17 31.27 -7.25
N PRO A 311 -3.46 32.33 -8.04
CA PRO A 311 -4.75 32.45 -8.74
C PRO A 311 -5.06 31.25 -9.64
N GLY A 312 -6.31 30.78 -9.59
CA GLY A 312 -6.80 29.67 -10.41
C GLY A 312 -6.34 28.27 -10.01
N LEU A 313 -5.51 28.11 -8.98
CA LEU A 313 -5.16 26.79 -8.43
C LEU A 313 -6.19 26.35 -7.39
N VAL A 314 -6.63 25.09 -7.49
CA VAL A 314 -7.59 24.46 -6.57
C VAL A 314 -6.96 23.21 -5.96
N PHE A 315 -7.02 23.10 -4.63
CA PHE A 315 -6.59 21.91 -3.88
C PHE A 315 -7.78 21.07 -3.44
N THR A 316 -7.61 19.75 -3.39
CA THR A 316 -8.58 18.76 -2.89
C THR A 316 -7.85 17.45 -2.54
N ASN A 317 -8.57 16.37 -2.18
CA ASN A 317 -7.96 15.04 -1.96
C ASN A 317 -7.82 14.25 -3.27
N ALA A 318 -6.97 13.22 -3.26
CA ALA A 318 -6.85 12.30 -4.40
C ALA A 318 -8.11 11.45 -4.58
N HIS A 319 -8.79 11.06 -3.49
CA HIS A 319 -10.05 10.29 -3.58
C HIS A 319 -11.25 11.09 -4.09
N VAL A 320 -11.29 12.42 -3.89
CA VAL A 320 -12.37 13.27 -4.45
C VAL A 320 -12.33 13.28 -5.98
N LEU A 321 -11.15 13.04 -6.56
CA LEU A 321 -10.95 12.82 -7.99
C LEU A 321 -11.06 11.35 -8.42
N ASP A 322 -11.37 10.40 -7.53
CA ASP A 322 -11.31 8.94 -7.77
C ASP A 322 -9.89 8.40 -8.13
N MET A 323 -8.84 9.20 -7.87
CA MET A 323 -7.46 8.94 -8.30
C MET A 323 -6.51 8.44 -7.19
N LYS A 324 -7.03 8.10 -6.01
CA LYS A 324 -6.25 7.67 -4.83
C LYS A 324 -5.55 6.32 -5.02
N ALA A 325 -6.20 5.37 -5.68
CA ALA A 325 -5.59 4.06 -5.94
C ALA A 325 -4.47 4.17 -7.01
N PRO A 326 -3.46 3.29 -6.99
CA PRO A 326 -2.34 3.37 -7.93
C PRO A 326 -2.77 3.16 -9.38
N ASN A 327 -2.33 4.06 -10.27
CA ASN A 327 -2.67 4.07 -11.70
C ASN A 327 -4.15 4.31 -12.07
N SER A 328 -5.04 4.63 -11.12
CA SER A 328 -6.40 5.08 -11.44
C SER A 328 -6.37 6.18 -12.51
N PRO A 329 -7.22 6.09 -13.54
CA PRO A 329 -7.22 7.01 -14.67
C PRO A 329 -7.66 8.42 -14.26
N GLU A 330 -7.44 9.41 -15.13
CA GLU A 330 -8.09 10.72 -14.96
C GLU A 330 -9.62 10.58 -15.17
N PRO A 331 -10.45 11.32 -14.43
CA PRO A 331 -11.91 11.26 -14.57
C PRO A 331 -12.42 11.61 -15.97
N ASN A 332 -13.44 10.88 -16.42
CA ASN A 332 -14.15 11.16 -17.68
C ASN A 332 -14.70 12.59 -17.73
N LYS A 333 -15.10 13.12 -16.56
CA LYS A 333 -15.56 14.50 -16.40
C LYS A 333 -15.36 14.97 -14.96
N LEU A 334 -14.88 16.21 -14.84
CA LEU A 334 -14.88 17.01 -13.62
C LEU A 334 -15.80 18.20 -13.82
N THR A 335 -16.61 18.52 -12.83
CA THR A 335 -17.37 19.77 -12.78
C THR A 335 -17.12 20.44 -11.44
N PHE A 336 -16.69 21.70 -11.45
CA PHE A 336 -16.54 22.51 -10.25
C PHE A 336 -17.66 23.55 -10.16
N TYR A 337 -18.24 23.72 -8.98
CA TYR A 337 -19.23 24.77 -8.70
C TYR A 337 -18.63 25.80 -7.74
N LEU A 338 -18.53 27.05 -8.20
CA LEU A 338 -18.10 28.21 -7.42
C LEU A 338 -19.34 28.91 -6.86
N ASN A 339 -19.26 29.48 -5.65
CA ASN A 339 -20.42 30.01 -4.92
C ASN A 339 -21.59 29.01 -4.88
N ALA A 340 -21.27 27.72 -4.74
CA ALA A 340 -22.21 26.62 -4.88
C ALA A 340 -23.41 26.75 -3.92
N GLY A 341 -24.61 26.42 -4.41
CA GLY A 341 -25.86 26.55 -3.67
C GLY A 341 -26.35 27.99 -3.44
N THR A 342 -25.76 29.00 -4.10
CA THR A 342 -26.18 30.42 -4.00
C THR A 342 -26.71 30.97 -5.34
N PRO A 343 -27.38 32.13 -5.38
CA PRO A 343 -27.77 32.79 -6.63
C PRO A 343 -26.59 33.20 -7.53
N GLN A 344 -25.37 33.26 -7.00
CA GLN A 344 -24.13 33.59 -7.71
C GLN A 344 -23.34 32.34 -8.13
N GLN A 345 -23.97 31.15 -8.12
CA GLN A 345 -23.35 29.89 -8.50
C GLN A 345 -22.84 29.93 -9.95
N ARG A 346 -21.57 29.56 -10.15
CA ARG A 346 -20.95 29.39 -11.48
C ARG A 346 -20.40 27.98 -11.64
N GLU A 347 -20.81 27.29 -12.71
CA GLU A 347 -20.22 26.01 -13.10
C GLU A 347 -18.94 26.26 -13.93
N ILE A 348 -17.88 25.51 -13.63
CA ILE A 348 -16.65 25.43 -14.42
C ILE A 348 -16.58 24.00 -15.02
N PRO A 349 -16.59 23.84 -16.35
CA PRO A 349 -16.66 22.54 -17.00
C PRO A 349 -15.29 21.85 -17.10
N HIS A 350 -15.29 20.53 -17.25
CA HIS A 350 -14.08 19.68 -17.36
C HIS A 350 -13.01 20.22 -18.31
N ALA A 351 -13.39 20.70 -19.50
CA ALA A 351 -12.46 21.25 -20.50
C ALA A 351 -11.70 22.52 -20.05
N LYS A 352 -12.09 23.13 -18.92
CA LYS A 352 -11.42 24.27 -18.28
C LYS A 352 -10.61 23.87 -17.04
N ILE A 353 -10.66 22.60 -16.62
CA ILE A 353 -10.01 22.07 -15.41
C ILE A 353 -8.86 21.15 -15.82
N LYS A 354 -7.65 21.43 -15.34
CA LYS A 354 -6.46 20.60 -15.58
C LYS A 354 -5.91 20.06 -14.26
N ILE A 355 -5.70 18.75 -14.16
CA ILE A 355 -4.94 18.15 -13.06
C ILE A 355 -3.45 18.49 -13.24
N LEU A 356 -2.80 18.99 -12.18
CA LEU A 356 -1.36 19.33 -12.21
C LEU A 356 -0.50 18.30 -11.46
N ALA A 357 -0.98 17.77 -10.33
CA ALA A 357 -0.36 16.68 -9.61
C ALA A 357 -1.36 15.98 -8.68
N VAL A 358 -1.14 14.68 -8.45
CA VAL A 358 -1.85 13.84 -7.47
C VAL A 358 -0.81 13.07 -6.66
N ASP A 359 -0.70 13.36 -5.36
CA ASP A 359 0.14 12.63 -4.40
C ASP A 359 -0.76 11.67 -3.62
N ARG A 360 -0.73 10.39 -4.04
CA ARG A 360 -1.62 9.33 -3.55
C ARG A 360 -1.34 8.96 -2.09
N ASP A 361 -0.07 8.94 -1.68
CA ASP A 361 0.38 8.49 -0.36
C ASP A 361 -0.13 9.39 0.78
N ILE A 362 -0.31 10.67 0.49
CA ILE A 362 -0.84 11.66 1.45
C ILE A 362 -2.32 12.00 1.23
N ASP A 363 -2.92 11.54 0.14
CA ASP A 363 -4.29 11.83 -0.31
C ASP A 363 -4.52 13.32 -0.67
N LEU A 364 -3.66 13.87 -1.53
CA LEU A 364 -3.67 15.29 -1.94
C LEU A 364 -3.61 15.44 -3.46
N ALA A 365 -4.42 16.34 -4.01
CA ALA A 365 -4.39 16.72 -5.43
C ALA A 365 -4.38 18.24 -5.60
N VAL A 366 -3.77 18.72 -6.68
CA VAL A 366 -3.78 20.12 -7.11
C VAL A 366 -4.16 20.21 -8.59
N LEU A 367 -5.11 21.08 -8.88
CA LEU A 367 -5.67 21.34 -10.20
C LEU A 367 -5.56 22.84 -10.53
N GLN A 368 -5.73 23.17 -11.80
CA GLN A 368 -5.75 24.52 -12.33
C GLN A 368 -6.99 24.75 -13.18
N ILE A 369 -7.68 25.87 -12.97
CA ILE A 369 -8.69 26.39 -13.89
C ILE A 369 -7.98 27.28 -14.94
N ILE A 370 -8.28 27.05 -16.22
CA ILE A 370 -7.58 27.67 -17.36
C ILE A 370 -8.55 28.54 -18.15
N GLY A 371 -8.25 29.84 -18.26
CA GLY A 371 -9.02 30.75 -19.15
C GLY A 371 -10.45 31.02 -18.67
N GLU A 372 -10.61 31.25 -17.36
CA GLU A 372 -11.84 31.73 -16.72
C GLU A 372 -11.55 33.03 -15.95
N PRO A 373 -12.36 34.09 -16.12
CA PRO A 373 -12.20 35.34 -15.37
C PRO A 373 -12.80 35.24 -13.96
N ASP A 374 -12.58 36.26 -13.14
CA ASP A 374 -13.30 36.48 -11.86
C ASP A 374 -13.26 35.27 -10.91
N LEU A 375 -12.12 34.59 -10.86
CA LEU A 375 -11.88 33.48 -9.94
C LEU A 375 -11.62 34.04 -8.52
N PRO A 376 -12.10 33.37 -7.46
CA PRO A 376 -11.84 33.75 -6.07
C PRO A 376 -10.34 33.96 -5.78
N SER A 377 -10.06 34.89 -4.87
CA SER A 377 -8.69 35.11 -4.39
C SER A 377 -8.16 33.86 -3.67
N PRO A 378 -6.92 33.42 -3.94
CA PRO A 378 -6.36 32.22 -3.33
C PRO A 378 -6.12 32.44 -1.83
N LEU A 379 -6.54 31.46 -1.01
CA LEU A 379 -6.25 31.46 0.41
C LEU A 379 -4.76 31.23 0.66
N LYS A 380 -4.26 31.84 1.73
CA LYS A 380 -2.93 31.59 2.28
C LYS A 380 -2.94 30.26 3.04
N VAL A 381 -1.77 29.62 3.12
CA VAL A 381 -1.54 28.47 4.01
C VAL A 381 -0.49 28.83 5.05
N LYS A 382 -0.52 28.14 6.19
CA LYS A 382 0.59 28.12 7.16
C LYS A 382 0.77 26.69 7.73
N PRO A 383 1.96 26.33 8.24
CA PRO A 383 2.25 24.99 8.76
C PRO A 383 1.25 24.49 9.82
N SER A 384 0.75 23.27 9.68
CA SER A 384 -0.10 22.60 10.68
C SER A 384 0.64 22.34 12.00
N ALA A 385 1.98 22.33 11.98
CA ALA A 385 2.83 22.25 13.16
C ALA A 385 2.66 23.42 14.14
N GLU A 386 2.15 24.58 13.69
CA GLU A 386 1.90 25.75 14.55
C GLU A 386 0.65 25.63 15.43
N LEU A 387 -0.23 24.66 15.17
CA LEU A 387 -1.49 24.51 15.88
C LEU A 387 -1.27 24.12 17.34
N LYS A 388 -1.90 24.86 18.25
CA LYS A 388 -1.82 24.63 19.71
C LYS A 388 -3.02 23.81 20.17
N LEU A 389 -2.81 22.85 21.07
CA LEU A 389 -3.88 22.00 21.61
C LEU A 389 -5.06 22.83 22.13
N GLY A 390 -6.28 22.52 21.68
CA GLY A 390 -7.50 23.26 22.02
C GLY A 390 -7.76 24.52 21.17
N GLN A 391 -6.83 24.93 20.29
CA GLN A 391 -7.03 26.07 19.38
C GLN A 391 -8.24 25.84 18.49
N SER A 392 -9.12 26.83 18.45
CA SER A 392 -10.28 26.83 17.56
C SER A 392 -9.88 27.03 16.10
N VAL A 393 -10.49 26.24 15.23
CA VAL A 393 -10.37 26.28 13.76
C VAL A 393 -11.75 26.09 13.13
N PHE A 394 -11.89 26.39 11.84
CA PHE A 394 -13.14 26.21 11.09
C PHE A 394 -12.94 25.28 9.91
N THR A 395 -13.73 24.22 9.84
CA THR A 395 -13.85 23.35 8.66
C THR A 395 -14.76 24.00 7.63
N ILE A 396 -14.26 24.25 6.42
CA ILE A 396 -14.97 24.86 5.29
C ILE A 396 -15.18 23.79 4.20
N GLY A 397 -16.43 23.49 3.86
CA GLY A 397 -16.75 22.45 2.87
C GLY A 397 -18.24 22.19 2.68
N PHE A 398 -18.55 21.22 1.83
CA PHE A 398 -19.89 20.91 1.31
C PHE A 398 -20.42 19.58 1.89
N PRO A 399 -21.04 19.59 3.08
CA PRO A 399 -21.45 18.38 3.77
C PRO A 399 -22.59 17.68 3.02
N LEU A 400 -22.56 16.35 3.02
CA LEU A 400 -23.49 15.44 2.35
C LEU A 400 -23.50 15.52 0.80
N GLY A 401 -22.82 16.48 0.18
CA GLY A 401 -22.68 16.58 -1.27
C GLY A 401 -24.02 16.54 -2.01
N ASN A 402 -24.12 15.69 -3.03
CA ASN A 402 -25.35 15.51 -3.83
C ASN A 402 -26.52 14.85 -3.09
N LYS A 403 -26.36 14.34 -1.85
CA LYS A 403 -27.48 13.74 -1.10
C LYS A 403 -28.58 14.77 -0.77
N ILE A 404 -28.24 16.06 -0.73
CA ILE A 404 -29.18 17.14 -0.44
C ILE A 404 -30.16 17.32 -1.61
N GLY A 405 -31.40 16.85 -1.41
CA GLY A 405 -32.49 16.96 -2.40
C GLY A 405 -32.93 15.64 -3.05
N MET A 406 -32.24 14.52 -2.78
CA MET A 406 -32.52 13.23 -3.42
C MET A 406 -33.95 12.69 -3.17
N HIS A 407 -34.62 13.13 -2.10
CA HIS A 407 -36.04 12.85 -1.82
C HIS A 407 -37.06 13.72 -2.60
N GLN A 408 -36.62 14.69 -3.41
CA GLN A 408 -37.48 15.65 -4.12
C GLN A 408 -37.21 15.74 -5.64
N GLY A 409 -36.58 14.71 -6.23
CA GLY A 409 -36.50 14.54 -7.69
C GLY A 409 -35.44 15.38 -8.41
N ALA A 410 -34.69 16.23 -7.71
CA ALA A 410 -33.53 16.94 -8.26
C ALA A 410 -32.40 17.01 -7.22
N ALA A 411 -31.18 16.63 -7.62
CA ALA A 411 -29.99 16.82 -6.78
C ALA A 411 -29.67 18.32 -6.73
N LYS A 412 -29.85 18.94 -5.56
CA LYS A 412 -29.56 20.36 -5.38
C LYS A 412 -28.08 20.52 -5.05
N VAL A 413 -27.39 21.39 -5.77
CA VAL A 413 -25.99 21.73 -5.47
C VAL A 413 -25.93 22.29 -4.03
N PRO A 414 -25.10 21.73 -3.15
CA PRO A 414 -25.04 22.12 -1.74
C PRO A 414 -24.45 23.52 -1.55
N THR A 415 -24.92 24.23 -0.53
CA THR A 415 -24.29 25.47 -0.07
C THR A 415 -23.07 25.15 0.80
N VAL A 416 -22.04 25.98 0.76
CA VAL A 416 -20.86 25.86 1.63
C VAL A 416 -21.26 25.98 3.09
N SER A 417 -20.69 25.11 3.93
CA SER A 417 -20.78 25.18 5.38
C SER A 417 -19.45 25.60 5.99
N ALA A 418 -19.52 26.31 7.11
CA ALA A 418 -18.39 26.57 8.00
C ALA A 418 -18.73 26.00 9.38
N ARG A 419 -17.89 25.10 9.90
CA ARG A 419 -18.09 24.48 11.22
C ARG A 419 -16.88 24.70 12.12
N LYS A 420 -17.08 25.41 13.22
CA LYS A 420 -16.06 25.61 14.26
C LYS A 420 -15.79 24.29 14.99
N THR A 421 -14.52 24.02 15.30
CA THR A 421 -14.05 22.86 16.05
C THR A 421 -12.68 23.15 16.68
N SER A 422 -12.11 22.23 17.46
CA SER A 422 -10.81 22.38 18.13
C SER A 422 -9.74 21.46 17.55
N PHE A 423 -8.48 21.89 17.56
CA PHE A 423 -7.33 21.05 17.26
C PHE A 423 -6.99 20.12 18.43
N PHE A 424 -6.94 18.82 18.17
CA PHE A 424 -6.79 17.74 19.14
C PHE A 424 -5.41 17.03 19.07
N GLY A 425 -4.43 17.64 18.40
CA GLY A 425 -3.05 17.15 18.30
C GLY A 425 -2.70 16.50 16.96
N HIS A 426 -1.40 16.24 16.79
CA HIS A 426 -0.86 15.58 15.60
C HIS A 426 -0.90 14.05 15.70
N VAL A 427 -0.74 13.38 14.57
CA VAL A 427 -0.31 11.98 14.46
C VAL A 427 1.00 11.98 13.68
N SER A 428 2.08 11.57 14.32
CA SER A 428 3.41 11.45 13.70
C SER A 428 3.75 9.99 13.40
N ASN A 429 4.70 9.78 12.48
CA ASN A 429 5.36 8.48 12.33
C ASN A 429 6.46 8.28 13.39
N GLU A 430 7.13 7.13 13.34
CA GLU A 430 8.29 6.76 14.19
C GLU A 430 9.47 7.77 14.15
N PHE A 431 9.48 8.71 13.20
CA PHE A 431 10.49 9.77 13.05
C PHE A 431 10.04 11.13 13.61
N GLY A 432 8.87 11.18 14.27
CA GLY A 432 8.27 12.43 14.73
C GLY A 432 7.66 13.30 13.63
N GLN A 433 7.79 12.93 12.34
CA GLN A 433 7.20 13.68 11.23
C GLN A 433 5.67 13.60 11.30
N ILE A 434 5.01 14.76 11.31
CA ILE A 434 3.54 14.85 11.28
C ILE A 434 3.02 14.22 9.97
N ARG A 435 2.10 13.26 10.09
CA ARG A 435 1.44 12.58 8.96
C ARG A 435 -0.05 12.91 8.86
N ARG A 436 -0.72 13.16 9.98
CA ARG A 436 -2.09 13.67 10.05
C ARG A 436 -2.25 14.70 11.17
N VAL A 437 -3.22 15.59 11.01
CA VAL A 437 -3.76 16.45 12.07
C VAL A 437 -5.07 15.84 12.56
N LYS A 438 -5.33 15.88 13.88
CA LYS A 438 -6.62 15.51 14.47
C LYS A 438 -7.37 16.77 14.90
N LEU A 439 -8.67 16.83 14.59
CA LEU A 439 -9.62 17.74 15.20
C LEU A 439 -10.64 16.93 16.03
N GLU A 440 -11.16 17.55 17.08
CA GLU A 440 -12.12 16.94 18.01
C GLU A 440 -13.40 16.45 17.30
N SER A 441 -13.90 17.23 16.33
CA SER A 441 -14.97 16.84 15.41
C SER A 441 -15.01 17.80 14.21
N GLY A 442 -16.18 18.06 13.63
CA GLY A 442 -16.43 19.20 12.72
C GLY A 442 -16.49 18.88 11.23
N ALA A 443 -16.06 17.69 10.79
CA ALA A 443 -16.27 17.22 9.41
C ALA A 443 -17.46 16.24 9.29
N SER A 444 -17.85 15.97 8.05
CA SER A 444 -18.84 14.99 7.62
C SER A 444 -18.55 14.62 6.16
N PRO A 445 -19.09 13.51 5.63
CA PRO A 445 -18.95 13.15 4.21
C PRO A 445 -19.19 14.34 3.27
N GLY A 446 -18.33 14.51 2.28
CA GLY A 446 -18.36 15.63 1.33
C GLY A 446 -17.54 16.86 1.73
N ASN A 447 -17.20 17.04 3.01
CA ASN A 447 -16.22 18.06 3.44
C ASN A 447 -14.78 17.71 3.02
N SER A 448 -14.53 16.45 2.65
CA SER A 448 -13.26 15.93 2.12
C SER A 448 -12.67 16.82 1.03
N GLY A 449 -11.39 17.14 1.13
CA GLY A 449 -10.68 18.07 0.25
C GLY A 449 -10.90 19.55 0.58
N GLY A 450 -11.82 19.85 1.48
CA GLY A 450 -12.11 21.20 1.98
C GLY A 450 -11.03 21.73 2.90
N ALA A 451 -10.94 23.06 3.00
CA ALA A 451 -9.97 23.73 3.86
C ALA A 451 -10.40 23.70 5.33
N VAL A 452 -9.41 23.58 6.22
CA VAL A 452 -9.55 23.98 7.63
C VAL A 452 -8.77 25.27 7.83
N ILE A 453 -9.41 26.31 8.35
CA ILE A 453 -8.83 27.65 8.55
C ILE A 453 -8.70 28.01 10.03
N ASP A 454 -7.75 28.89 10.35
CA ASP A 454 -7.66 29.56 11.65
C ASP A 454 -8.52 30.84 11.71
N ALA A 455 -8.39 31.62 12.80
CA ALA A 455 -9.17 32.84 13.03
C ALA A 455 -8.86 33.99 12.05
N ASP A 456 -7.69 33.99 11.39
CA ASP A 456 -7.34 34.99 10.38
C ASP A 456 -7.90 34.62 8.99
N GLY A 457 -8.37 33.38 8.81
CA GLY A 457 -8.75 32.81 7.52
C GLY A 457 -7.60 32.14 6.76
N VAL A 458 -6.51 31.78 7.46
CA VAL A 458 -5.36 31.08 6.87
C VAL A 458 -5.56 29.58 6.99
N VAL A 459 -5.31 28.84 5.90
CA VAL A 459 -5.49 27.39 5.86
C VAL A 459 -4.39 26.70 6.70
N VAL A 460 -4.84 25.83 7.61
CA VAL A 460 -4.03 25.06 8.58
C VAL A 460 -4.19 23.54 8.42
N GLY A 461 -5.01 23.08 7.47
CA GLY A 461 -5.14 21.67 7.09
C GLY A 461 -6.16 21.45 5.98
N ILE A 462 -6.18 20.24 5.41
CA ILE A 462 -7.14 19.84 4.38
C ILE A 462 -7.88 18.59 4.87
N VAL A 463 -9.21 18.65 4.99
CA VAL A 463 -10.03 17.53 5.47
C VAL A 463 -9.79 16.29 4.60
N VAL A 464 -9.65 15.11 5.21
CA VAL A 464 -9.75 13.82 4.51
C VAL A 464 -11.13 13.22 4.79
N GLU A 465 -11.32 12.68 5.98
CA GLU A 465 -12.62 12.33 6.58
C GLU A 465 -12.43 12.17 8.10
N GLY A 466 -13.49 11.92 8.86
CA GLY A 466 -13.41 11.51 10.25
C GLY A 466 -13.34 10.00 10.41
N THR A 467 -12.51 9.52 11.33
CA THR A 467 -12.43 8.11 11.70
C THR A 467 -13.28 7.84 12.93
N ASN A 468 -14.08 6.78 12.90
CA ASN A 468 -14.63 6.17 14.12
C ASN A 468 -13.46 5.79 15.05
N GLY A 469 -13.37 6.39 16.24
CA GLY A 469 -12.30 6.17 17.22
C GLY A 469 -12.36 4.82 17.93
N GLY A 470 -12.41 3.73 17.16
CA GLY A 470 -12.85 2.41 17.62
C GLY A 470 -14.37 2.36 17.80
N ALA A 471 -14.99 1.22 17.47
CA ALA A 471 -16.45 1.01 17.53
C ALA A 471 -17.03 0.92 18.97
N SER A 472 -16.33 1.48 19.96
CA SER A 472 -16.60 1.36 21.39
C SER A 472 -16.44 2.67 22.18
N SER A 473 -16.01 3.79 21.56
CA SER A 473 -15.70 5.04 22.28
C SER A 473 -16.62 6.24 21.97
N GLY A 474 -17.41 6.18 20.89
CA GLY A 474 -18.35 7.24 20.49
C GLY A 474 -17.74 8.56 19.97
N ASN A 475 -16.42 8.73 20.02
CA ASN A 475 -15.75 9.99 19.67
C ASN A 475 -15.36 10.04 18.18
N TRP A 476 -15.89 11.03 17.45
CA TRP A 476 -15.73 11.18 16.00
C TRP A 476 -14.59 12.14 15.61
N ILE A 477 -13.35 11.65 15.70
CA ILE A 477 -12.15 12.44 15.40
C ILE A 477 -12.05 12.72 13.89
N THR A 478 -11.88 13.99 13.51
CA THR A 478 -11.64 14.40 12.12
C THR A 478 -10.15 14.38 11.78
N LEU A 479 -9.76 13.76 10.66
CA LEU A 479 -8.37 13.73 10.18
C LEU A 479 -8.13 14.68 9.02
N LEU A 480 -7.02 15.41 9.06
CA LEU A 480 -6.57 16.29 7.97
C LEU A 480 -5.21 15.87 7.39
N VAL A 481 -5.00 16.20 6.12
CA VAL A 481 -3.66 16.34 5.51
C VAL A 481 -3.00 17.61 6.07
N PRO A 482 -1.78 17.53 6.62
CA PRO A 482 -0.99 18.70 7.00
C PRO A 482 -0.63 19.62 5.82
N THR A 483 -0.64 20.93 6.03
CA THR A 483 -0.32 21.95 5.01
C THR A 483 1.14 21.97 4.58
N GLU A 484 2.04 21.42 5.40
CA GLU A 484 3.43 21.13 5.06
C GLU A 484 3.53 20.28 3.78
N PHE A 485 2.55 19.42 3.52
CA PHE A 485 2.49 18.66 2.28
C PHE A 485 2.00 19.47 1.07
N VAL A 486 1.09 20.44 1.26
CA VAL A 486 0.75 21.40 0.20
C VAL A 486 1.98 22.23 -0.17
N LEU A 487 2.68 22.76 0.83
CA LEU A 487 3.93 23.50 0.65
C LEU A 487 5.00 22.64 -0.06
N GLY A 488 5.23 21.42 0.42
CA GLY A 488 6.21 20.49 -0.15
C GLY A 488 5.89 20.02 -1.57
N LEU A 489 4.60 19.78 -1.88
CA LEU A 489 4.14 19.45 -3.24
C LEU A 489 4.34 20.63 -4.19
N MET A 490 3.98 21.85 -3.75
CA MET A 490 4.09 23.07 -4.55
C MET A 490 5.54 23.53 -4.79
N ALA A 491 6.47 23.15 -3.90
CA ALA A 491 7.90 23.38 -4.08
C ALA A 491 8.59 22.30 -4.93
N GLY A 492 7.93 21.16 -5.18
CA GLY A 492 8.48 20.00 -5.87
C GLY A 492 9.11 18.98 -4.92
N ARG A 493 8.72 17.71 -5.02
CA ARG A 493 9.17 16.61 -4.14
C ARG A 493 9.39 15.30 -4.91
N VAL A 494 10.33 14.49 -4.45
CA VAL A 494 10.41 13.08 -4.84
C VAL A 494 9.21 12.34 -4.23
N ALA A 495 8.48 11.61 -5.06
CA ALA A 495 7.39 10.73 -4.63
C ALA A 495 7.93 9.34 -4.27
N ASN A 496 8.68 8.71 -5.18
CA ASN A 496 9.29 7.40 -4.96
C ASN A 496 10.59 7.21 -5.78
N LEU A 497 11.28 6.11 -5.52
CA LEU A 497 12.55 5.73 -6.14
C LEU A 497 12.49 4.30 -6.66
N GLU A 498 12.94 4.11 -7.90
CA GLU A 498 13.12 2.83 -8.56
C GLU A 498 14.62 2.56 -8.67
N TYR A 499 15.09 1.41 -8.15
CA TYR A 499 16.48 0.96 -8.29
C TYR A 499 16.53 -0.17 -9.33
N GLY A 500 17.36 -0.02 -10.35
CA GLY A 500 17.52 -0.99 -11.44
C GLY A 500 18.44 -2.16 -11.07
N ILE A 501 18.44 -3.20 -11.91
CA ILE A 501 19.35 -4.35 -11.74
C ILE A 501 20.82 -3.90 -11.93
N PRO A 502 21.74 -4.22 -11.00
CA PRO A 502 23.16 -3.93 -11.18
C PRO A 502 23.77 -4.69 -12.37
N TYR A 503 24.64 -4.04 -13.11
CA TYR A 503 25.25 -4.57 -14.33
C TYR A 503 26.75 -4.27 -14.42
N ASN A 504 27.48 -5.11 -15.15
CA ASN A 504 28.91 -4.94 -15.40
C ASN A 504 29.16 -3.94 -16.54
N ASP A 505 29.98 -2.94 -16.28
CA ASP A 505 30.53 -1.97 -17.22
C ASP A 505 32.05 -1.90 -17.05
N ASN A 506 32.80 -2.54 -17.95
CA ASN A 506 34.26 -2.41 -18.05
C ASN A 506 35.01 -2.60 -16.71
N GLY A 507 34.62 -3.63 -15.94
CA GLY A 507 35.22 -3.95 -14.63
C GLY A 507 34.66 -3.18 -13.44
N LYS A 508 33.66 -2.30 -13.64
CA LYS A 508 32.89 -1.66 -12.58
C LYS A 508 31.45 -2.17 -12.61
N VAL A 509 30.84 -2.37 -11.45
CA VAL A 509 29.39 -2.62 -11.39
C VAL A 509 28.67 -1.27 -11.29
N ARG A 510 27.62 -1.09 -12.08
CA ARG A 510 26.73 0.09 -12.03
C ARG A 510 25.31 -0.32 -11.71
N MET A 511 24.57 0.54 -11.01
CA MET A 511 23.16 0.34 -10.70
C MET A 511 22.34 1.57 -11.11
N PRO A 512 21.42 1.47 -12.09
CA PRO A 512 20.55 2.56 -12.48
C PRO A 512 19.59 3.00 -11.37
N ILE A 513 19.24 4.28 -11.34
CA ILE A 513 18.21 4.84 -10.44
C ILE A 513 17.28 5.76 -11.24
N THR A 514 15.98 5.67 -10.93
CA THR A 514 14.97 6.67 -11.31
C THR A 514 14.25 7.19 -10.07
N ALA A 515 14.24 8.50 -9.87
CA ALA A 515 13.37 9.18 -8.92
C ALA A 515 12.14 9.74 -9.66
N ASN A 516 10.93 9.35 -9.26
CA ASN A 516 9.69 9.94 -9.76
C ASN A 516 9.36 11.20 -8.95
N ILE A 517 9.07 12.32 -9.61
CA ILE A 517 8.98 13.65 -9.00
C ILE A 517 7.60 14.27 -9.23
N LEU A 518 6.97 14.77 -8.17
CA LEU A 518 5.78 15.61 -8.26
C LEU A 518 6.22 17.08 -8.14
N ASN A 519 6.04 17.84 -9.22
CA ASN A 519 6.50 19.23 -9.34
C ASN A 519 5.51 20.08 -10.18
N PRO A 520 4.25 20.26 -9.72
CA PRO A 520 3.19 20.94 -10.47
C PRO A 520 3.56 22.38 -10.88
N MET A 521 4.46 23.02 -10.13
CA MET A 521 4.89 24.41 -10.34
C MET A 521 6.22 24.56 -11.08
N LYS A 522 6.75 23.47 -11.66
CA LYS A 522 7.98 23.45 -12.49
C LYS A 522 9.15 24.19 -11.83
N LYS A 523 9.36 23.93 -10.53
CA LYS A 523 10.45 24.52 -9.74
C LYS A 523 11.72 23.69 -9.86
N ASN A 524 12.86 24.31 -9.54
CA ASN A 524 14.13 23.60 -9.46
C ASN A 524 14.11 22.64 -8.26
N VAL A 525 14.29 21.35 -8.54
CA VAL A 525 14.46 20.29 -7.54
C VAL A 525 15.80 19.62 -7.83
N ASP A 526 16.79 19.83 -6.97
CA ASP A 526 18.05 19.07 -7.02
C ASP A 526 17.81 17.73 -6.31
N VAL A 527 17.97 16.61 -7.02
CA VAL A 527 17.79 15.26 -6.45
C VAL A 527 19.11 14.52 -6.48
N ARG A 528 19.50 13.97 -5.33
CA ARG A 528 20.78 13.30 -5.11
C ARG A 528 20.57 11.97 -4.40
N VAL A 529 21.51 11.06 -4.60
CA VAL A 529 21.57 9.79 -3.86
C VAL A 529 22.97 9.66 -3.27
N ARG A 530 23.04 9.73 -1.94
CA ARG A 530 24.24 9.30 -1.22
C ARG A 530 24.21 7.80 -1.05
N SER A 531 25.33 7.13 -1.29
CA SER A 531 25.46 5.68 -1.09
C SER A 531 26.81 5.31 -0.49
N TRP A 532 26.87 4.24 0.30
CA TRP A 532 28.04 3.86 1.06
C TRP A 532 28.04 2.37 1.43
N ILE A 533 29.20 1.84 1.85
CA ILE A 533 29.34 0.51 2.44
C ILE A 533 29.24 0.64 3.97
N GLY A 534 28.17 0.12 4.56
CA GLY A 534 27.90 0.15 6.00
C GLY A 534 27.79 -1.25 6.60
N ASP A 535 27.57 -1.36 7.92
CA ASP A 535 27.29 -2.63 8.60
C ASP A 535 25.98 -3.24 8.08
N VAL A 536 25.93 -4.55 7.87
CA VAL A 536 24.72 -5.29 7.45
C VAL A 536 23.63 -5.32 8.53
N ASN A 537 24.00 -5.15 9.80
CA ASN A 537 23.12 -5.16 10.97
C ASN A 537 22.73 -3.77 11.46
N ALA A 538 23.30 -2.69 10.90
CA ALA A 538 22.93 -1.33 11.28
C ALA A 538 21.43 -1.07 11.07
N LYS A 539 20.89 -0.20 11.94
CA LYS A 539 19.54 0.38 11.77
C LYS A 539 19.55 1.30 10.54
N TYR A 540 18.40 1.42 9.89
CA TYR A 540 18.25 2.32 8.75
C TYR A 540 18.43 3.79 9.18
N ARG A 541 18.90 4.66 8.28
CA ARG A 541 18.99 6.10 8.59
C ARG A 541 17.61 6.73 8.48
N PRO A 542 17.11 7.46 9.49
CA PRO A 542 15.78 8.06 9.42
C PRO A 542 15.74 9.17 8.35
N PRO A 543 14.55 9.47 7.80
CA PRO A 543 14.34 10.64 6.98
C PRO A 543 14.49 11.92 7.81
N SER A 544 14.98 13.00 7.19
CA SER A 544 15.27 14.27 7.90
C SER A 544 15.02 15.50 7.02
N MET A 545 14.99 16.68 7.64
CA MET A 545 14.94 17.99 6.95
C MET A 545 16.35 18.53 6.61
N THR A 546 17.36 17.65 6.57
CA THR A 546 18.77 17.97 6.33
C THR A 546 19.31 17.16 5.16
N MET A 547 20.54 17.47 4.72
CA MET A 547 21.31 16.52 3.90
C MET A 547 21.70 15.29 4.74
N PRO A 548 21.94 14.12 4.12
CA PRO A 548 22.51 12.96 4.80
C PRO A 548 23.90 13.27 5.35
N THR A 549 24.17 12.82 6.57
CA THR A 549 25.51 12.88 7.17
C THR A 549 26.26 11.57 6.94
N SER A 550 27.55 11.66 6.63
CA SER A 550 28.48 10.54 6.67
C SER A 550 28.66 10.04 8.11
N ASP A 551 28.77 8.73 8.31
CA ASP A 551 29.14 8.12 9.59
C ASP A 551 30.61 7.67 9.56
N PRO A 552 31.40 7.80 10.65
CA PRO A 552 32.79 7.33 10.68
C PRO A 552 33.00 5.82 10.39
N THR A 553 31.93 5.01 10.44
CA THR A 553 31.96 3.60 10.07
C THR A 553 31.72 3.34 8.57
N ASP A 554 31.27 4.35 7.81
CA ASP A 554 30.99 4.24 6.37
C ASP A 554 32.29 4.13 5.55
N ALA A 555 32.22 3.37 4.45
CA ALA A 555 33.33 3.25 3.51
C ALA A 555 32.85 3.38 2.06
N GLY A 556 33.70 3.91 1.17
CA GLY A 556 33.39 4.04 -0.26
C GLY A 556 32.18 4.93 -0.56
N GLU A 557 32.02 6.02 0.20
CA GLU A 557 30.91 6.97 0.00
C GLU A 557 30.90 7.57 -1.43
N GLN A 558 29.70 7.75 -1.95
CA GLN A 558 29.41 8.43 -3.22
C GLN A 558 28.21 9.35 -3.03
N ASP A 559 28.16 10.48 -3.72
CA ASP A 559 27.02 11.41 -3.72
C ASP A 559 26.68 11.76 -5.17
N VAL A 560 25.68 11.07 -5.73
CA VAL A 560 25.33 11.12 -7.16
C VAL A 560 24.13 12.02 -7.38
N GLN A 561 24.33 13.09 -8.15
CA GLN A 561 23.25 13.95 -8.62
C GLN A 561 22.49 13.27 -9.77
N LEU A 562 21.16 13.17 -9.65
CA LEU A 562 20.30 12.63 -10.69
C LEU A 562 19.92 13.73 -11.70
N LYS A 563 19.95 13.40 -12.98
CA LYS A 563 19.57 14.31 -14.07
C LYS A 563 18.05 14.37 -14.20
N TYR A 564 17.46 15.48 -13.77
CA TYR A 564 16.02 15.74 -13.91
C TYR A 564 15.61 16.04 -15.36
N ASP A 565 14.53 15.38 -15.82
CA ASP A 565 13.77 15.73 -17.02
C ASP A 565 12.36 16.20 -16.63
N GLU A 566 12.08 17.47 -16.91
CA GLU A 566 10.81 18.13 -16.64
C GLU A 566 9.66 17.63 -17.53
N LYS A 567 9.95 16.96 -18.66
CA LYS A 567 8.92 16.40 -19.55
C LYS A 567 8.36 15.08 -19.03
N THR A 568 9.24 14.19 -18.58
CA THR A 568 8.86 12.88 -18.01
C THR A 568 8.63 12.92 -16.49
N MET A 569 8.98 14.04 -15.84
CA MET A 569 8.88 14.23 -14.38
C MET A 569 9.68 13.19 -13.58
N LYS A 570 10.80 12.75 -14.15
CA LYS A 570 11.73 11.76 -13.60
C LYS A 570 13.13 12.37 -13.50
N ALA A 571 13.90 12.02 -12.47
CA ALA A 571 15.34 12.25 -12.43
C ALA A 571 16.09 10.93 -12.44
N THR A 572 17.07 10.77 -13.33
CA THR A 572 17.77 9.50 -13.56
C THR A 572 19.28 9.60 -13.38
N GLY A 573 19.90 8.49 -13.02
CA GLY A 573 21.36 8.41 -12.82
C GLY A 573 21.81 6.97 -12.55
N GLU A 574 23.08 6.80 -12.17
CA GLU A 574 23.65 5.50 -11.84
C GLU A 574 24.56 5.62 -10.61
N LEU A 575 24.44 4.69 -9.67
CA LEU A 575 25.46 4.48 -8.63
C LEU A 575 26.55 3.54 -9.15
N VAL A 576 27.79 3.71 -8.69
CA VAL A 576 28.81 2.66 -8.80
C VAL A 576 28.63 1.72 -7.62
N TYR A 577 28.41 0.44 -7.89
CA TYR A 577 28.20 -0.57 -6.85
C TYR A 577 29.54 -1.26 -6.51
N PRO A 578 30.19 -0.96 -5.38
CA PRO A 578 31.31 -1.77 -4.91
C PRO A 578 30.77 -3.10 -4.37
N VAL A 579 31.45 -4.22 -4.64
CA VAL A 579 31.15 -5.50 -4.00
C VAL A 579 31.46 -5.38 -2.49
N PRO A 580 30.46 -5.51 -1.59
CA PRO A 580 30.71 -5.31 -0.16
C PRO A 580 31.57 -6.45 0.44
N PRO A 581 32.50 -6.15 1.36
CA PRO A 581 33.15 -7.17 2.19
C PRO A 581 32.14 -7.95 3.05
N ALA A 582 32.52 -9.15 3.50
CA ALA A 582 31.69 -9.94 4.42
C ALA A 582 31.31 -9.13 5.69
N GLY A 583 30.04 -9.24 6.11
CA GLY A 583 29.48 -8.46 7.23
C GLY A 583 29.14 -7.00 6.90
N ARG A 584 29.52 -6.49 5.72
CA ARG A 584 29.08 -5.19 5.21
C ARG A 584 27.94 -5.34 4.21
N THR A 585 27.24 -4.25 3.93
CA THR A 585 26.28 -4.15 2.82
C THR A 585 26.30 -2.75 2.19
N PHE A 586 25.75 -2.63 0.99
CA PHE A 586 25.62 -1.34 0.31
C PHE A 586 24.30 -0.66 0.70
N TRP A 587 24.42 0.59 1.13
CA TRP A 587 23.34 1.43 1.58
C TRP A 587 23.15 2.61 0.63
N ALA A 588 21.93 3.15 0.54
CA ALA A 588 21.69 4.43 -0.10
C ALA A 588 20.62 5.26 0.62
N GLN A 589 20.84 6.56 0.68
CA GLN A 589 19.90 7.57 1.16
C GLN A 589 19.75 8.64 0.09
N ALA A 590 18.61 8.61 -0.58
CA ALA A 590 18.21 9.67 -1.50
C ALA A 590 17.77 10.91 -0.72
N TYR A 591 18.10 12.09 -1.25
CA TYR A 591 17.66 13.36 -0.72
C TYR A 591 17.39 14.34 -1.85
N TYR A 592 16.53 15.33 -1.59
CA TYR A 592 16.28 16.41 -2.54
C TYR A 592 16.31 17.77 -1.86
N LYS A 593 16.70 18.79 -2.62
CA LYS A 593 16.65 20.20 -2.23
C LYS A 593 15.75 20.97 -3.19
N ASN A 594 14.78 21.68 -2.63
CA ASN A 594 13.86 22.53 -3.37
C ASN A 594 13.88 23.97 -2.82
N ALA A 595 12.89 24.79 -3.21
CA ALA A 595 12.82 26.20 -2.79
C ALA A 595 12.45 26.42 -1.31
N LEU A 596 11.98 25.40 -0.59
CA LEU A 596 11.56 25.50 0.82
C LEU A 596 12.45 24.71 1.78
N THR A 597 13.01 23.57 1.34
CA THR A 597 13.69 22.65 2.25
C THR A 597 14.71 21.76 1.55
N THR A 598 15.56 21.14 2.36
CA THR A 598 16.21 19.88 2.00
C THR A 598 15.45 18.75 2.69
N TYR A 599 15.21 17.63 2.01
CA TYR A 599 14.56 16.47 2.61
C TYR A 599 15.31 15.20 2.23
N SER A 600 15.80 14.48 3.25
CA SER A 600 16.33 13.13 3.11
C SER A 600 15.20 12.12 3.27
N LEU A 601 15.08 11.18 2.32
CA LEU A 601 14.27 9.98 2.49
C LEU A 601 14.95 9.01 3.48
N PRO A 602 14.31 7.91 3.92
CA PRO A 602 14.99 6.91 4.74
C PRO A 602 16.20 6.32 4.00
N GLY A 603 17.33 6.14 4.69
CA GLY A 603 18.50 5.46 4.14
C GLY A 603 18.32 3.96 4.23
N ILE A 604 18.25 3.26 3.09
CA ILE A 604 17.90 1.84 2.97
C ILE A 604 19.11 0.97 2.60
N LYS A 605 19.07 -0.30 3.01
CA LYS A 605 19.94 -1.36 2.47
C LYS A 605 19.47 -1.64 1.04
N LEU A 606 20.37 -1.61 0.07
CA LEU A 606 19.99 -1.83 -1.32
C LEU A 606 19.87 -3.34 -1.60
N PRO A 607 18.71 -3.82 -2.10
CA PRO A 607 18.44 -5.24 -2.30
C PRO A 607 19.11 -5.73 -3.60
N VAL A 608 20.44 -5.80 -3.61
CA VAL A 608 21.19 -6.42 -4.71
C VAL A 608 21.06 -7.93 -4.62
N ASP A 609 20.03 -8.44 -5.30
CA ASP A 609 19.81 -9.86 -5.50
C ASP A 609 20.91 -10.46 -6.39
N GLY A 610 21.79 -11.28 -5.82
CA GLY A 610 22.77 -12.07 -6.57
C GLY A 610 23.83 -11.23 -7.32
N PRO A 611 24.57 -11.87 -8.24
CA PRO A 611 25.60 -11.17 -9.01
C PRO A 611 25.00 -10.21 -10.06
N PRO A 612 25.76 -9.19 -10.47
CA PRO A 612 25.37 -8.27 -11.53
C PRO A 612 25.23 -8.98 -12.89
N ILE A 613 24.53 -8.34 -13.82
CA ILE A 613 24.32 -8.85 -15.18
C ILE A 613 25.39 -8.34 -16.15
N ASP A 614 25.80 -9.21 -17.07
CA ASP A 614 26.55 -8.85 -18.26
C ASP A 614 25.58 -8.43 -19.38
N ARG A 615 25.83 -7.27 -19.98
CA ARG A 615 25.05 -6.75 -21.12
C ARG A 615 25.51 -7.40 -22.43
N LEU A 616 25.21 -8.69 -22.58
CA LEU A 616 25.51 -9.49 -23.77
C LEU A 616 24.23 -9.86 -24.55
N PRO A 617 24.23 -9.86 -25.89
CA PRO A 617 23.12 -10.40 -26.69
C PRO A 617 22.90 -11.88 -26.43
N LEU A 618 21.65 -12.34 -26.47
CA LEU A 618 21.27 -13.70 -26.11
C LEU A 618 20.07 -14.18 -26.92
N ASN A 619 20.03 -15.47 -27.25
CA ASN A 619 18.88 -16.09 -27.90
C ASN A 619 17.83 -16.43 -26.84
N LEU A 620 16.61 -15.89 -26.97
CA LEU A 620 15.52 -16.14 -26.03
C LEU A 620 14.44 -16.98 -26.72
N THR A 621 14.43 -18.28 -26.41
CA THR A 621 13.59 -19.30 -27.07
C THR A 621 12.87 -20.19 -26.07
N ALA A 622 11.62 -20.54 -26.35
CA ALA A 622 10.86 -21.50 -25.55
C ALA A 622 11.10 -22.95 -25.99
N ALA A 623 11.75 -23.74 -25.13
CA ALA A 623 12.06 -25.15 -25.33
C ALA A 623 11.96 -25.95 -23.99
N PRO A 624 10.77 -26.01 -23.36
CA PRO A 624 10.58 -26.80 -22.14
C PRO A 624 10.84 -28.29 -22.40
N LYS A 625 11.68 -28.92 -21.56
CA LYS A 625 12.09 -30.32 -21.71
C LYS A 625 11.03 -31.26 -21.13
N GLU A 626 10.45 -32.12 -21.97
CA GLU A 626 9.49 -33.15 -21.53
C GLU A 626 10.12 -34.10 -20.49
N GLY A 627 9.37 -34.44 -19.44
CA GLY A 627 9.80 -35.31 -18.34
C GLY A 627 10.52 -34.59 -17.19
N ALA A 628 10.99 -33.36 -17.39
CA ALA A 628 11.72 -32.61 -16.37
C ALA A 628 10.85 -32.31 -15.13
N LYS A 629 11.44 -32.41 -13.94
CA LYS A 629 10.79 -32.14 -12.65
C LYS A 629 11.50 -31.03 -11.89
N ARG A 630 10.74 -30.17 -11.24
CA ARG A 630 11.27 -29.04 -10.44
C ARG A 630 10.39 -28.82 -9.21
N SER A 631 10.99 -28.57 -8.07
CA SER A 631 10.28 -27.87 -6.99
C SER A 631 10.06 -26.42 -7.41
N VAL A 632 8.90 -25.86 -7.08
CA VAL A 632 8.55 -24.46 -7.34
C VAL A 632 7.95 -23.88 -6.07
N THR A 633 8.62 -22.85 -5.53
CA THR A 633 8.08 -22.05 -4.41
C THR A 633 7.40 -20.83 -4.99
N MET A 634 6.20 -20.53 -4.50
CA MET A 634 5.40 -19.40 -4.97
C MET A 634 4.77 -18.67 -3.79
N SER A 635 4.84 -17.34 -3.81
CA SER A 635 4.08 -16.51 -2.87
C SER A 635 3.27 -15.45 -3.61
N ASN A 636 2.09 -15.17 -3.10
CA ASN A 636 1.24 -14.08 -3.56
C ASN A 636 0.82 -13.27 -2.33
N SER A 637 1.12 -11.97 -2.34
CA SER A 637 0.71 -11.02 -1.31
C SER A 637 -0.25 -10.01 -1.92
N SER A 638 -1.54 -10.15 -1.62
CA SER A 638 -2.59 -9.22 -2.06
C SER A 638 -2.85 -8.18 -0.98
N ALA A 639 -2.39 -6.94 -1.18
CA ALA A 639 -2.84 -5.79 -0.40
C ALA A 639 -4.12 -5.26 -1.05
N LEU A 640 -5.26 -5.39 -0.36
CA LEU A 640 -6.60 -5.13 -0.89
C LEU A 640 -7.25 -3.95 -0.16
N ASP A 641 -7.83 -3.05 -0.94
CA ASP A 641 -8.56 -1.88 -0.50
C ASP A 641 -9.97 -1.94 -1.16
N GLU A 642 -10.99 -2.39 -0.41
CA GLU A 642 -12.41 -2.53 -0.85
C GLU A 642 -13.20 -1.25 -0.54
N GLU A 643 -13.76 -0.62 -1.56
CA GLU A 643 -14.56 0.62 -1.47
C GLU A 643 -16.03 0.31 -1.80
N PHE A 644 -16.93 0.71 -0.90
CA PHE A 644 -18.37 0.46 -1.01
C PHE A 644 -19.12 1.77 -1.22
N GLU A 645 -20.02 1.87 -2.22
CA GLU A 645 -21.07 2.88 -2.20
C GLU A 645 -22.22 2.44 -1.27
N GLY A 646 -21.91 2.28 0.02
CA GLY A 646 -22.86 2.63 1.09
C GLY A 646 -22.80 4.14 1.29
N GLU A 647 -23.85 4.76 1.83
CA GLU A 647 -24.08 6.22 1.78
C GLU A 647 -22.90 7.12 2.24
N GLY A 648 -21.93 7.38 1.35
CA GLY A 648 -20.86 8.34 1.54
C GLY A 648 -19.83 8.02 2.63
N GLU A 649 -19.46 6.76 2.87
CA GLU A 649 -18.26 6.42 3.67
C GLU A 649 -17.34 5.48 2.87
N SER A 650 -16.19 5.97 2.39
CA SER A 650 -15.15 5.11 1.82
C SER A 650 -14.35 4.44 2.95
N LYS A 651 -14.83 3.28 3.42
CA LYS A 651 -14.11 2.47 4.42
C LYS A 651 -12.95 1.70 3.80
N ASN A 652 -11.86 2.41 3.48
CA ASN A 652 -10.58 1.84 3.07
C ASN A 652 -9.92 1.08 4.24
N GLU A 653 -10.44 -0.09 4.58
CA GLU A 653 -9.80 -1.04 5.49
C GLU A 653 -8.90 -1.97 4.69
N ARG A 654 -7.58 -1.78 4.84
CA ARG A 654 -6.59 -2.48 4.02
C ARG A 654 -6.35 -3.90 4.53
N VAL A 655 -6.84 -4.90 3.79
CA VAL A 655 -6.64 -6.32 4.09
C VAL A 655 -5.43 -6.83 3.31
N LEU A 656 -4.43 -7.35 4.01
CA LEU A 656 -3.23 -7.94 3.42
C LEU A 656 -3.32 -9.46 3.50
N ILE A 657 -3.52 -10.11 2.35
CA ILE A 657 -3.63 -11.57 2.25
C ILE A 657 -2.31 -12.13 1.74
N LYS A 658 -1.57 -12.83 2.61
CA LYS A 658 -0.32 -13.52 2.26
C LYS A 658 -0.61 -14.99 2.01
N LYS A 659 -0.29 -15.48 0.81
CA LYS A 659 -0.31 -16.89 0.43
C LYS A 659 1.12 -17.34 0.14
N SER A 660 1.51 -18.50 0.64
CA SER A 660 2.74 -19.19 0.23
C SER A 660 2.43 -20.63 -0.17
N LEU A 661 3.21 -21.18 -1.09
CA LEU A 661 2.97 -22.48 -1.70
C LEU A 661 4.28 -23.14 -2.14
N GLU A 662 4.38 -24.44 -1.91
CA GLU A 662 5.40 -25.29 -2.50
C GLU A 662 4.72 -26.35 -3.36
N VAL A 663 5.13 -26.48 -4.62
CA VAL A 663 4.63 -27.49 -5.56
C VAL A 663 5.76 -28.24 -6.24
N GLN A 664 5.54 -29.50 -6.60
CA GLN A 664 6.29 -30.17 -7.66
C GLN A 664 5.66 -29.86 -9.01
N GLU A 665 6.44 -29.27 -9.90
CA GLU A 665 6.15 -29.11 -11.31
C GLU A 665 6.76 -30.28 -12.10
N HIS A 666 5.97 -30.85 -13.01
CA HIS A 666 6.40 -31.90 -13.92
C HIS A 666 5.97 -31.56 -15.35
N VAL A 667 6.94 -31.42 -16.26
CA VAL A 667 6.67 -31.12 -17.66
C VAL A 667 6.18 -32.39 -18.36
N VAL A 668 4.89 -32.45 -18.66
CA VAL A 668 4.26 -33.58 -19.38
C VAL A 668 3.90 -33.19 -20.81
N LYS A 669 3.75 -34.21 -21.66
CA LYS A 669 3.47 -34.06 -23.10
C LYS A 669 2.23 -33.20 -23.35
N ALA A 670 2.28 -32.41 -24.42
CA ALA A 670 1.12 -31.69 -24.93
C ALA A 670 -0.04 -32.64 -25.28
N ASP A 671 -1.25 -32.17 -25.04
CA ASP A 671 -2.47 -32.78 -25.56
C ASP A 671 -2.53 -32.55 -27.08
N LYS A 672 -2.62 -33.62 -27.87
CA LYS A 672 -2.64 -33.54 -29.34
C LYS A 672 -3.88 -32.83 -29.90
N THR A 673 -4.87 -32.52 -29.07
CA THR A 673 -6.10 -31.84 -29.49
C THR A 673 -6.01 -30.30 -29.52
N ASP A 674 -5.07 -29.66 -28.80
CA ASP A 674 -4.82 -28.20 -28.90
C ASP A 674 -3.52 -27.93 -29.65
N ALA A 675 -3.62 -27.62 -30.94
CA ALA A 675 -2.48 -27.36 -31.84
C ALA A 675 -1.62 -26.13 -31.44
N ARG A 676 -2.01 -25.35 -30.42
CA ARG A 676 -1.19 -24.26 -29.87
C ARG A 676 -0.21 -24.75 -28.80
N GLN A 677 -0.45 -25.93 -28.23
CA GLN A 677 0.20 -26.43 -27.03
C GLN A 677 1.54 -27.10 -27.33
N LEU A 678 2.61 -26.61 -26.72
CA LEU A 678 3.95 -27.18 -26.77
C LEU A 678 4.17 -28.18 -25.63
N ALA A 679 3.66 -27.87 -24.44
CA ALA A 679 3.79 -28.72 -23.24
C ALA A 679 2.66 -28.46 -22.23
N ARG A 680 2.58 -29.31 -21.21
CA ARG A 680 1.73 -29.12 -20.02
C ARG A 680 2.59 -29.15 -18.76
N LEU A 681 2.35 -28.24 -17.83
CA LEU A 681 2.96 -28.23 -16.51
C LEU A 681 1.99 -28.89 -15.54
N GLN A 682 2.19 -30.17 -15.21
CA GLN A 682 1.43 -30.84 -14.15
C GLN A 682 1.95 -30.35 -12.80
N LEU A 683 1.05 -29.91 -11.92
CA LEU A 683 1.40 -29.48 -10.57
C LEU A 683 0.94 -30.52 -9.55
N ARG A 684 1.73 -30.69 -8.49
CA ARG A 684 1.35 -31.40 -7.26
C ARG A 684 1.71 -30.51 -6.06
N PHE A 685 0.77 -30.32 -5.14
CA PHE A 685 0.94 -29.42 -4.02
C PHE A 685 1.56 -30.14 -2.82
N ASP A 686 2.69 -29.65 -2.32
CA ASP A 686 3.44 -30.26 -1.22
C ASP A 686 3.19 -29.53 0.11
N LYS A 687 3.22 -28.19 0.09
CA LYS A 687 2.91 -27.33 1.24
C LYS A 687 2.11 -26.10 0.81
N PHE A 688 1.33 -25.54 1.72
CA PHE A 688 0.73 -24.21 1.56
C PHE A 688 0.60 -23.50 2.91
N SER A 689 0.61 -22.17 2.90
CA SER A 689 0.19 -21.35 4.03
C SER A 689 -0.67 -20.17 3.57
N ILE A 690 -1.56 -19.71 4.45
CA ILE A 690 -2.33 -18.48 4.26
C ILE A 690 -2.35 -17.73 5.59
N ALA A 691 -2.04 -16.43 5.53
CA ALA A 691 -2.22 -15.49 6.61
C ALA A 691 -3.00 -14.27 6.12
N PHE A 692 -3.85 -13.73 6.98
CA PHE A 692 -4.63 -12.51 6.77
C PHE A 692 -4.20 -11.49 7.81
N GLU A 693 -3.76 -10.32 7.36
CA GLU A 693 -3.36 -9.19 8.20
C GLU A 693 -4.28 -8.00 7.94
N ILE A 694 -4.69 -7.32 9.01
CA ILE A 694 -5.47 -6.08 8.96
C ILE A 694 -4.69 -5.04 9.77
N ASN A 695 -4.46 -3.86 9.18
CA ASN A 695 -3.67 -2.78 9.81
C ASN A 695 -2.28 -3.21 10.36
N GLY A 696 -1.68 -4.24 9.76
CA GLY A 696 -0.38 -4.81 10.17
C GLY A 696 -0.43 -5.83 11.31
N GLN A 697 -1.61 -6.22 11.80
CA GLN A 697 -1.80 -7.30 12.76
C GLN A 697 -2.40 -8.53 12.08
N THR A 698 -1.83 -9.71 12.33
CA THR A 698 -2.36 -10.98 11.82
C THR A 698 -3.67 -11.33 12.53
N VAL A 699 -4.79 -11.30 11.79
CA VAL A 699 -6.13 -11.64 12.30
C VAL A 699 -6.49 -13.11 12.08
N MET A 700 -5.80 -13.79 11.16
CA MET A 700 -5.92 -15.23 10.93
C MET A 700 -4.65 -15.78 10.30
N GLU A 701 -4.19 -16.94 10.75
CA GLU A 701 -3.21 -17.79 10.07
C GLU A 701 -3.67 -19.26 10.17
N ILE A 702 -3.54 -20.04 9.10
CA ILE A 702 -3.91 -21.46 9.11
C ILE A 702 -2.83 -22.25 9.85
N SER A 703 -3.20 -22.98 10.91
CA SER A 703 -2.24 -23.76 11.70
C SER A 703 -1.69 -24.95 10.91
N LYS A 704 -0.48 -25.41 11.28
CA LYS A 704 0.17 -26.57 10.62
C LYS A 704 -0.71 -27.81 10.54
N LYS A 705 -1.51 -28.08 11.58
CA LYS A 705 -2.45 -29.22 11.64
C LYS A 705 -3.59 -29.10 10.63
N GLU A 706 -4.06 -27.88 10.37
CA GLU A 706 -5.08 -27.62 9.34
C GLU A 706 -4.44 -27.70 7.94
N GLN A 707 -3.22 -27.18 7.76
CA GLN A 707 -2.45 -27.33 6.53
C GLN A 707 -2.29 -28.82 6.15
N GLU A 708 -1.88 -29.67 7.10
CA GLU A 708 -1.79 -31.13 6.92
C GLU A 708 -3.11 -31.78 6.49
N GLN A 709 -4.24 -31.34 7.06
CA GLN A 709 -5.57 -31.84 6.69
C GLN A 709 -5.99 -31.40 5.28
N PHE A 710 -5.79 -30.13 4.92
CA PHE A 710 -6.12 -29.64 3.58
C PHE A 710 -5.20 -30.22 2.49
N LEU A 711 -3.93 -30.53 2.79
CA LEU A 711 -3.00 -31.19 1.87
C LEU A 711 -3.48 -32.56 1.37
N ALA A 712 -4.34 -33.25 2.14
CA ALA A 712 -5.00 -34.47 1.65
C ALA A 712 -5.94 -34.18 0.47
N TYR A 713 -6.65 -33.05 0.48
CA TYR A 713 -7.53 -32.64 -0.62
C TYR A 713 -6.76 -32.07 -1.82
N PHE A 714 -5.67 -31.33 -1.60
CA PHE A 714 -4.81 -30.88 -2.70
C PHE A 714 -4.16 -32.03 -3.48
N LYS A 715 -3.90 -33.17 -2.84
CA LYS A 715 -3.44 -34.40 -3.52
C LYS A 715 -4.48 -35.01 -4.47
N ALA A 716 -5.75 -34.63 -4.34
CA ALA A 716 -6.83 -34.99 -5.27
C ALA A 716 -7.12 -33.91 -6.32
N ALA A 717 -6.32 -32.84 -6.38
CA ALA A 717 -6.44 -31.79 -7.38
C ALA A 717 -5.54 -32.08 -8.60
N ALA A 718 -6.16 -32.27 -9.76
CA ALA A 718 -5.49 -32.33 -11.05
C ALA A 718 -5.36 -30.91 -11.61
N ALA A 719 -4.20 -30.27 -11.36
CA ALA A 719 -3.87 -28.93 -11.81
C ALA A 719 -2.86 -28.95 -12.97
N PHE A 720 -3.13 -28.21 -14.05
CA PHE A 720 -2.23 -28.09 -15.20
C PHE A 720 -2.13 -26.65 -15.71
N GLY A 721 -0.91 -26.15 -15.92
CA GLY A 721 -0.64 -25.01 -16.81
C GLY A 721 -0.48 -25.48 -18.26
N LEU A 722 -1.10 -24.81 -19.22
CA LEU A 722 -1.01 -25.13 -20.64
C LEU A 722 -0.02 -24.17 -21.31
N VAL A 723 1.07 -24.70 -21.89
CA VAL A 723 2.20 -23.91 -22.40
C VAL A 723 2.15 -23.86 -23.93
N ASN A 724 2.26 -22.66 -24.53
CA ASN A 724 2.30 -22.51 -25.99
C ASN A 724 3.73 -22.51 -26.56
N LYS A 725 3.87 -22.42 -27.90
CA LYS A 725 5.15 -22.37 -28.61
C LYS A 725 6.07 -21.16 -28.30
N PHE A 726 5.62 -20.24 -27.46
CA PHE A 726 6.39 -19.10 -26.95
C PHE A 726 6.72 -19.25 -25.45
N GLY A 727 6.36 -20.35 -24.79
CA GLY A 727 6.63 -20.56 -23.35
C GLY A 727 5.62 -19.88 -22.42
N GLU A 728 4.61 -19.24 -22.97
CA GLU A 728 3.52 -18.61 -22.22
C GLU A 728 2.54 -19.65 -21.67
N ILE A 729 2.12 -19.47 -20.42
CA ILE A 729 1.01 -20.23 -19.82
C ILE A 729 -0.30 -19.53 -20.22
N TYR A 730 -0.74 -19.79 -21.45
CA TYR A 730 -1.90 -19.12 -22.08
C TYR A 730 -3.25 -19.52 -21.45
N SER A 731 -3.28 -20.63 -20.71
CA SER A 731 -4.46 -21.13 -20.01
C SER A 731 -4.04 -22.11 -18.91
N TYR A 732 -4.96 -22.40 -17.99
CA TYR A 732 -4.78 -23.41 -16.96
C TYR A 732 -6.08 -24.18 -16.70
N THR A 733 -5.95 -25.40 -16.20
CA THR A 733 -7.07 -26.23 -15.77
C THR A 733 -6.86 -26.70 -14.32
N LEU A 734 -7.98 -26.81 -13.60
CA LEU A 734 -8.04 -27.35 -12.25
C LEU A 734 -9.29 -28.23 -12.15
N ALA A 735 -9.11 -29.51 -11.80
CA ALA A 735 -10.19 -30.40 -11.44
C ALA A 735 -9.92 -30.99 -10.05
N ILE A 736 -10.84 -30.81 -9.11
CA ILE A 736 -10.76 -31.32 -7.74
C ILE A 736 -11.75 -32.48 -7.64
N ALA A 737 -11.25 -33.70 -7.38
CA ALA A 737 -12.08 -34.90 -7.26
C ALA A 737 -12.24 -35.33 -5.80
N GLY A 738 -13.38 -35.94 -5.46
CA GLY A 738 -13.59 -36.58 -4.14
C GLY A 738 -13.77 -35.65 -2.93
N VAL A 739 -13.65 -34.32 -3.08
CA VAL A 739 -13.84 -33.36 -1.98
C VAL A 739 -15.33 -33.08 -1.79
N ALA A 740 -16.00 -33.89 -0.97
CA ALA A 740 -17.43 -33.78 -0.71
C ALA A 740 -17.83 -32.62 0.22
N ASP A 741 -16.90 -32.08 1.03
CA ASP A 741 -17.16 -30.91 1.87
C ASP A 741 -17.08 -29.61 1.04
N PRO A 742 -18.15 -28.80 0.96
CA PRO A 742 -18.17 -27.59 0.13
C PRO A 742 -17.14 -26.55 0.56
N THR A 743 -16.82 -26.48 1.86
CA THR A 743 -15.90 -25.49 2.43
C THR A 743 -14.46 -25.84 2.09
N ALA A 744 -14.09 -27.11 2.27
CA ALA A 744 -12.79 -27.61 1.85
C ALA A 744 -12.60 -27.46 0.34
N ASN A 745 -13.62 -27.74 -0.47
CA ASN A 745 -13.55 -27.54 -1.92
C ASN A 745 -13.33 -26.05 -2.29
N MET A 746 -14.00 -25.13 -1.60
CA MET A 746 -13.81 -23.68 -1.79
C MET A 746 -12.39 -23.23 -1.42
N ILE A 747 -11.85 -23.67 -0.28
CA ILE A 747 -10.49 -23.32 0.19
C ILE A 747 -9.43 -23.87 -0.76
N VAL A 748 -9.54 -25.15 -1.15
CA VAL A 748 -8.61 -25.80 -2.11
C VAL A 748 -8.68 -25.09 -3.46
N SER A 749 -9.87 -24.72 -3.94
CA SER A 749 -10.05 -23.94 -5.17
C SER A 749 -9.38 -22.56 -5.09
N PHE A 750 -9.56 -21.82 -3.99
CA PHE A 750 -9.00 -20.48 -3.79
C PHE A 750 -7.47 -20.43 -3.72
N VAL A 751 -6.85 -21.48 -3.19
CA VAL A 751 -5.38 -21.63 -3.17
C VAL A 751 -4.86 -22.12 -4.52
N ALA A 752 -5.45 -23.18 -5.09
CA ALA A 752 -4.98 -23.78 -6.33
C ALA A 752 -5.18 -22.85 -7.55
N ASN A 753 -6.29 -22.10 -7.65
CA ASN A 753 -6.42 -21.08 -8.68
C ASN A 753 -5.45 -19.91 -8.43
N GLY A 754 -5.24 -19.47 -7.19
CA GLY A 754 -4.25 -18.44 -6.88
C GLY A 754 -2.81 -18.83 -7.26
N ALA A 755 -2.49 -20.13 -7.24
CA ALA A 755 -1.23 -20.67 -7.75
C ALA A 755 -1.14 -20.62 -9.29
N LEU A 756 -2.21 -21.04 -9.97
CA LEU A 756 -2.28 -21.07 -11.43
C LEU A 756 -2.32 -19.67 -12.04
N GLU A 757 -3.03 -18.72 -11.40
CA GLU A 757 -3.02 -17.29 -11.72
C GLU A 757 -1.61 -16.70 -11.59
N ALA A 758 -0.91 -17.02 -10.50
CA ALA A 758 0.48 -16.57 -10.28
C ALA A 758 1.46 -17.19 -11.29
N LEU A 759 1.26 -18.44 -11.72
CA LEU A 759 2.03 -19.07 -12.81
C LEU A 759 1.77 -18.37 -14.16
N GLN A 760 0.50 -18.09 -14.49
CA GLN A 760 0.14 -17.37 -15.71
C GLN A 760 0.74 -15.96 -15.73
N ALA A 761 0.61 -15.22 -14.62
CA ALA A 761 1.16 -13.87 -14.46
C ALA A 761 2.70 -13.85 -14.65
N THR A 762 3.41 -14.78 -14.01
CA THR A 762 4.88 -14.86 -14.04
C THR A 762 5.47 -15.52 -15.29
N SER A 763 4.66 -16.21 -16.11
CA SER A 763 5.09 -16.71 -17.43
C SER A 763 5.42 -15.56 -18.40
N ILE A 764 6.19 -15.83 -19.46
CA ILE A 764 6.61 -14.83 -20.44
C ILE A 764 6.62 -15.43 -21.86
N PRO A 765 5.96 -14.81 -22.85
CA PRO A 765 6.12 -15.21 -24.25
C PRO A 765 7.49 -14.78 -24.75
N MET A 766 8.31 -15.76 -25.12
CA MET A 766 9.62 -15.57 -25.73
C MET A 766 9.49 -15.02 -27.15
N PRO A 767 10.39 -14.11 -27.57
CA PRO A 767 10.40 -13.60 -28.94
C PRO A 767 11.00 -14.60 -29.94
N ASN A 768 11.49 -15.76 -29.46
CA ASN A 768 12.06 -16.88 -30.23
C ASN A 768 13.15 -16.45 -31.22
N ARG A 769 14.06 -15.58 -30.77
CA ARG A 769 15.13 -14.97 -31.57
C ARG A 769 16.27 -14.43 -30.70
N LEU A 770 17.35 -14.01 -31.34
CA LEU A 770 18.40 -13.19 -30.71
C LEU A 770 17.84 -11.83 -30.28
N VAL A 771 18.15 -11.42 -29.05
CA VAL A 771 17.76 -10.15 -28.43
C VAL A 771 19.00 -9.46 -27.85
N LYS A 772 19.11 -8.14 -28.03
CA LYS A 772 20.20 -7.31 -27.51
C LYS A 772 19.84 -6.67 -26.15
N PRO A 773 20.82 -6.31 -25.30
CA PRO A 773 20.54 -5.60 -24.06
C PRO A 773 19.77 -4.29 -24.28
N ASN A 774 18.76 -4.05 -23.45
CA ASN A 774 17.76 -2.99 -23.54
C ASN A 774 16.83 -3.06 -24.77
N GLU A 775 16.85 -4.15 -25.54
CA GLU A 775 15.88 -4.38 -26.61
C GLU A 775 14.55 -4.90 -26.03
N THR A 776 13.44 -4.43 -26.62
CA THR A 776 12.08 -4.68 -26.13
C THR A 776 11.25 -5.56 -27.06
N TRP A 777 10.18 -6.16 -26.52
CA TRP A 777 9.08 -6.71 -27.29
C TRP A 777 7.76 -6.56 -26.54
N ASP A 778 6.71 -6.22 -27.29
CA ASP A 778 5.36 -6.01 -26.75
C ASP A 778 4.49 -7.27 -26.89
N VAL A 779 3.68 -7.49 -25.87
CA VAL A 779 2.78 -8.64 -25.71
C VAL A 779 1.42 -8.14 -25.24
N THR A 780 0.35 -8.76 -25.72
CA THR A 780 -0.97 -8.69 -25.05
C THR A 780 -1.34 -10.08 -24.56
N LYS A 781 -1.47 -10.25 -23.24
CA LYS A 781 -2.00 -11.48 -22.63
C LYS A 781 -3.49 -11.32 -22.35
N ASP A 782 -4.29 -12.32 -22.70
CA ASP A 782 -5.64 -12.46 -22.14
C ASP A 782 -5.54 -13.06 -20.73
N VAL A 783 -6.06 -12.36 -19.73
CA VAL A 783 -5.98 -12.74 -18.31
C VAL A 783 -7.37 -13.04 -17.75
N ARG A 784 -7.46 -14.14 -17.01
CA ARG A 784 -8.64 -14.59 -16.27
C ARG A 784 -8.37 -14.43 -14.78
N TRP A 785 -9.31 -13.88 -14.03
CA TRP A 785 -9.25 -13.83 -12.56
C TRP A 785 -10.60 -14.23 -11.97
N LEU A 786 -10.59 -15.11 -10.96
CA LEU A 786 -11.79 -15.58 -10.25
C LEU A 786 -11.96 -14.87 -8.91
N LEU A 787 -12.95 -13.99 -8.81
CA LEU A 787 -13.34 -13.35 -7.56
C LEU A 787 -14.38 -14.23 -6.82
N TYR A 788 -13.98 -14.81 -5.70
CA TYR A 788 -14.85 -15.66 -4.87
C TYR A 788 -15.80 -14.80 -4.03
N SER A 789 -17.12 -15.00 -4.20
CA SER A 789 -18.13 -14.22 -3.45
C SER A 789 -18.66 -14.96 -2.22
N ARG A 790 -19.23 -14.18 -1.30
CA ARG A 790 -19.76 -14.61 0.01
C ARG A 790 -20.84 -15.69 -0.15
N PRO A 791 -20.63 -16.94 0.33
CA PRO A 791 -21.74 -17.87 0.57
C PRO A 791 -22.75 -17.20 1.51
N GLN A 792 -24.04 -17.44 1.31
CA GLN A 792 -25.06 -16.98 2.25
C GLN A 792 -25.07 -17.88 3.49
N VAL A 793 -24.09 -17.64 4.37
CA VAL A 793 -24.16 -18.09 5.76
C VAL A 793 -25.29 -17.30 6.42
N GLY A 794 -26.33 -18.01 6.86
CA GLY A 794 -27.42 -17.39 7.63
C GLY A 794 -26.87 -16.75 8.91
N GLY A 795 -27.36 -15.56 9.26
CA GLY A 795 -26.93 -14.86 10.47
C GLY A 795 -27.23 -15.68 11.75
N PRO A 796 -26.60 -15.34 12.88
CA PRO A 796 -26.86 -16.01 14.16
C PRO A 796 -28.35 -15.95 14.50
N GLY A 797 -29.01 -17.11 14.54
CA GLY A 797 -30.46 -17.26 14.70
C GLY A 797 -31.20 -17.82 13.49
N ALA A 798 -30.59 -17.91 12.30
CA ALA A 798 -31.20 -18.54 11.14
C ALA A 798 -31.33 -20.08 11.32
N PRO A 799 -32.53 -20.67 11.22
CA PRO A 799 -32.70 -22.10 11.45
C PRO A 799 -32.15 -22.95 10.29
N ASN A 800 -31.29 -23.90 10.62
CA ASN A 800 -30.79 -25.03 9.82
C ASN A 800 -30.53 -24.83 8.32
N LEU A 801 -29.26 -24.96 7.93
CA LEU A 801 -28.84 -25.25 6.55
C LEU A 801 -29.70 -26.35 5.93
N ASN A 802 -30.52 -25.99 4.95
CA ASN A 802 -31.33 -26.95 4.19
C ASN A 802 -30.39 -27.80 3.31
N PRO A 803 -30.25 -29.13 3.54
CA PRO A 803 -29.24 -29.94 2.85
C PRO A 803 -29.47 -30.08 1.34
N GLY A 804 -30.68 -29.78 0.85
CA GLY A 804 -31.00 -29.76 -0.59
C GLY A 804 -30.63 -28.45 -1.30
N ALA A 805 -30.27 -27.38 -0.57
CA ALA A 805 -29.91 -26.10 -1.15
C ALA A 805 -28.53 -26.18 -1.82
N LYS A 806 -28.50 -26.49 -3.12
CA LYS A 806 -27.28 -26.44 -3.93
C LYS A 806 -26.63 -25.06 -3.80
N ALA A 807 -25.52 -24.99 -3.08
CA ALA A 807 -24.65 -23.83 -3.05
C ALA A 807 -24.14 -23.58 -4.48
N LYS A 808 -24.81 -22.69 -5.21
CA LYS A 808 -24.34 -22.24 -6.53
C LYS A 808 -23.07 -21.43 -6.27
N ASP A 809 -21.94 -22.04 -6.61
CA ASP A 809 -20.60 -21.51 -6.43
C ASP A 809 -20.43 -20.25 -7.30
N LYS A 810 -20.78 -19.09 -6.74
CA LYS A 810 -20.79 -17.79 -7.43
C LYS A 810 -19.43 -17.13 -7.35
N SER A 811 -18.41 -17.78 -7.91
CA SER A 811 -17.23 -17.06 -8.36
C SER A 811 -17.63 -16.14 -9.52
N ARG A 812 -17.23 -14.86 -9.48
CA ARG A 812 -17.38 -13.91 -10.58
C ARG A 812 -16.08 -13.93 -11.38
N GLU A 813 -16.19 -14.32 -12.65
CA GLU A 813 -15.04 -14.35 -13.56
C GLU A 813 -14.83 -12.97 -14.18
N PHE A 814 -13.64 -12.42 -14.00
CA PHE A 814 -13.17 -11.20 -14.64
C PHE A 814 -12.23 -11.57 -15.78
N LYS A 815 -12.45 -10.98 -16.96
CA LYS A 815 -11.61 -11.14 -18.16
C LYS A 815 -11.10 -9.79 -18.60
N TYR A 816 -9.79 -9.68 -18.78
CA TYR A 816 -9.12 -8.43 -19.09
C TYR A 816 -7.79 -8.73 -19.81
N GLN A 817 -7.13 -7.71 -20.34
CA GLN A 817 -5.89 -7.84 -21.09
C GLN A 817 -4.74 -7.14 -20.37
N ASP A 818 -3.63 -7.83 -20.17
CA ASP A 818 -2.36 -7.19 -19.80
C ASP A 818 -1.59 -6.86 -21.08
N LYS A 819 -1.38 -5.57 -21.33
CA LYS A 819 -0.51 -5.07 -22.40
C LYS A 819 0.86 -4.78 -21.80
N ILE A 820 1.85 -5.60 -22.13
CA ILE A 820 3.15 -5.69 -21.47
C ILE A 820 4.27 -5.46 -22.49
N THR A 821 5.16 -4.53 -22.18
CA THR A 821 6.48 -4.42 -22.78
C THR A 821 7.47 -5.20 -21.92
N TYR A 822 8.14 -6.18 -22.51
CA TYR A 822 9.29 -6.87 -21.92
C TYR A 822 10.57 -6.20 -22.41
N THR A 823 11.58 -6.06 -21.53
CA THR A 823 12.91 -5.53 -21.88
C THR A 823 13.99 -6.49 -21.41
N TYR A 824 14.81 -7.03 -22.31
CA TYR A 824 15.94 -7.88 -21.92
C TYR A 824 17.09 -7.01 -21.40
N LEU A 825 17.46 -7.17 -20.12
CA LEU A 825 18.46 -6.32 -19.46
C LEU A 825 19.90 -6.84 -19.64
N GLY A 826 20.06 -8.16 -19.69
CA GLY A 826 21.36 -8.83 -19.69
C GLY A 826 21.29 -10.24 -19.09
N VAL A 827 22.44 -10.90 -18.97
CA VAL A 827 22.56 -12.30 -18.51
C VAL A 827 23.51 -12.40 -17.33
N ARG A 828 23.33 -13.39 -16.46
CA ARG A 828 24.26 -13.71 -15.37
C ARG A 828 24.34 -15.21 -15.12
N GLU A 829 25.26 -15.63 -14.26
CA GLU A 829 25.26 -16.98 -13.67
C GLU A 829 25.05 -16.89 -12.15
N ARG A 830 24.13 -17.70 -11.61
CA ARG A 830 23.75 -17.72 -10.18
C ARG A 830 23.64 -19.18 -9.73
N GLY A 831 24.59 -19.62 -8.89
CA GLY A 831 24.64 -21.00 -8.40
C GLY A 831 24.76 -22.05 -9.51
N GLY A 832 25.63 -21.81 -10.49
CA GLY A 832 25.82 -22.69 -11.66
C GLY A 832 24.68 -22.65 -12.70
N ARG A 833 23.63 -21.85 -12.49
CA ARG A 833 22.55 -21.65 -13.45
C ARG A 833 22.70 -20.33 -14.20
N LYS A 834 22.57 -20.37 -15.52
CA LYS A 834 22.54 -19.18 -16.38
C LYS A 834 21.14 -18.56 -16.36
N GLU A 835 21.05 -17.25 -16.13
CA GLU A 835 19.80 -16.50 -15.99
C GLU A 835 19.81 -15.30 -16.95
N ALA A 836 18.90 -15.27 -17.92
CA ALA A 836 18.54 -14.04 -18.62
C ALA A 836 17.61 -13.21 -17.74
N VAL A 837 17.93 -11.93 -17.52
CA VAL A 837 17.16 -11.02 -16.68
C VAL A 837 16.36 -10.06 -17.56
N ILE A 838 15.05 -10.02 -17.35
CA ILE A 838 14.09 -9.32 -18.19
C ILE A 838 13.21 -8.45 -17.29
N SER A 839 13.12 -7.15 -17.54
CA SER A 839 12.12 -6.31 -16.86
C SER A 839 10.78 -6.37 -17.58
N VAL A 840 9.74 -6.16 -16.79
CA VAL A 840 8.33 -6.19 -17.19
C VAL A 840 7.75 -4.81 -16.86
N VAL A 841 7.11 -4.17 -17.82
CA VAL A 841 6.31 -2.95 -17.61
C VAL A 841 5.06 -3.04 -18.49
N GLY A 842 3.88 -2.79 -17.93
CA GLY A 842 2.63 -2.94 -18.66
C GLY A 842 1.42 -2.33 -17.96
N LYS A 843 0.27 -2.44 -18.62
CA LYS A 843 -1.04 -1.99 -18.10
C LYS A 843 -2.10 -3.06 -18.29
N SER A 844 -2.93 -3.23 -17.27
CA SER A 844 -4.16 -4.02 -17.37
C SER A 844 -5.27 -3.13 -17.92
N VAL A 845 -6.02 -3.64 -18.90
CA VAL A 845 -7.14 -2.95 -19.55
C VAL A 845 -8.32 -3.91 -19.79
N GLN A 846 -9.54 -3.37 -19.86
CA GLN A 846 -10.75 -4.12 -20.17
C GLN A 846 -10.61 -4.94 -21.48
N ALA A 847 -11.01 -6.21 -21.44
CA ALA A 847 -10.96 -7.06 -22.63
C ALA A 847 -12.12 -6.72 -23.62
N PRO A 848 -11.89 -6.78 -24.94
CA PRO A 848 -12.92 -6.51 -25.93
C PRO A 848 -14.19 -7.36 -25.73
N GLY A 849 -15.37 -6.73 -25.83
CA GLY A 849 -16.66 -7.41 -25.66
C GLY A 849 -17.02 -7.82 -24.23
N THR A 850 -16.23 -7.43 -23.22
CA THR A 850 -16.55 -7.71 -21.80
C THR A 850 -17.16 -6.49 -21.10
N THR A 851 -18.03 -6.74 -20.12
CA THR A 851 -18.63 -5.70 -19.25
C THR A 851 -17.83 -5.43 -17.96
N SER A 852 -16.71 -6.13 -17.77
CA SER A 852 -15.88 -6.01 -16.56
C SER A 852 -14.77 -4.99 -16.77
N THR A 853 -14.92 -3.82 -16.16
CA THR A 853 -13.83 -2.85 -16.03
C THR A 853 -12.77 -3.40 -15.07
N VAL A 854 -11.58 -3.69 -15.63
CA VAL A 854 -10.35 -3.96 -14.89
C VAL A 854 -9.29 -3.04 -15.47
N THR A 855 -8.68 -2.21 -14.62
CA THR A 855 -7.57 -1.32 -14.96
C THR A 855 -6.41 -1.59 -14.00
N GLY A 856 -5.20 -1.16 -14.35
CA GLY A 856 -4.03 -1.38 -13.51
C GLY A 856 -2.69 -1.19 -14.21
N SER A 857 -1.61 -1.42 -13.46
CA SER A 857 -0.26 -1.58 -14.00
C SER A 857 0.35 -2.92 -13.61
N VAL A 858 1.28 -3.39 -14.44
CA VAL A 858 2.12 -4.56 -14.18
C VAL A 858 3.56 -4.10 -14.27
N LYS A 859 4.37 -4.38 -13.25
CA LYS A 859 5.81 -4.05 -13.24
C LYS A 859 6.59 -5.17 -12.54
N GLY A 860 7.86 -5.35 -12.88
CA GLY A 860 8.72 -6.29 -12.15
C GLY A 860 9.87 -6.85 -12.96
N ILE A 861 10.44 -7.96 -12.49
CA ILE A 861 11.61 -8.65 -13.06
C ILE A 861 11.31 -10.14 -13.19
N ILE A 862 11.72 -10.74 -14.31
CA ILE A 862 11.67 -12.17 -14.58
C ILE A 862 13.09 -12.65 -14.90
N TRP A 863 13.47 -13.79 -14.34
CA TRP A 863 14.72 -14.50 -14.59
C TRP A 863 14.41 -15.81 -15.33
N VAL A 864 15.07 -16.02 -16.47
CA VAL A 864 14.78 -17.10 -17.43
C VAL A 864 16.02 -17.96 -17.66
N GLU A 865 15.85 -19.28 -17.63
CA GLU A 865 16.83 -20.26 -18.12
C GLU A 865 16.86 -20.20 -19.66
N PRO A 866 17.91 -19.63 -20.29
CA PRO A 866 17.81 -19.19 -21.69
C PRO A 866 17.58 -20.34 -22.69
N ASP A 867 18.18 -21.49 -22.40
CA ASP A 867 18.20 -22.66 -23.28
C ASP A 867 16.90 -23.46 -23.27
N THR A 868 16.01 -23.21 -22.30
CA THR A 868 14.69 -23.85 -22.17
C THR A 868 13.53 -22.85 -22.23
N GLY A 869 13.80 -21.56 -22.04
CA GLY A 869 12.79 -20.52 -21.86
C GLY A 869 11.99 -20.64 -20.57
N VAL A 870 12.40 -21.49 -19.61
CA VAL A 870 11.70 -21.67 -18.34
C VAL A 870 12.03 -20.51 -17.40
N VAL A 871 11.00 -19.87 -16.85
CA VAL A 871 11.13 -18.86 -15.80
C VAL A 871 11.66 -19.51 -14.53
N VAL A 872 12.91 -19.25 -14.15
CA VAL A 872 13.52 -19.79 -12.92
C VAL A 872 13.24 -18.92 -11.71
N ARG A 873 12.95 -17.63 -11.89
CA ARG A 873 12.41 -16.76 -10.84
C ARG A 873 11.57 -15.66 -11.46
N ALA A 874 10.59 -15.14 -10.72
CA ALA A 874 9.90 -13.90 -11.07
C ALA A 874 9.51 -13.14 -9.81
N GLU A 875 9.53 -11.81 -9.88
CA GLU A 875 8.93 -10.90 -8.91
C GLU A 875 8.14 -9.84 -9.67
N ILE A 876 6.81 -9.93 -9.60
CA ILE A 876 5.86 -9.10 -10.35
C ILE A 876 4.93 -8.40 -9.36
N GLU A 877 4.94 -7.08 -9.39
CA GLU A 877 3.93 -6.24 -8.76
C GLU A 877 2.84 -5.90 -9.78
N LYS A 878 1.59 -6.18 -9.41
CA LYS A 878 0.41 -5.88 -10.20
C LYS A 878 -0.55 -5.04 -9.39
N GLU A 879 -0.56 -3.75 -9.70
CA GLU A 879 -1.49 -2.78 -9.13
C GLU A 879 -2.77 -2.82 -9.97
N PHE A 880 -3.93 -2.95 -9.36
CA PHE A 880 -5.20 -3.14 -10.07
C PHE A 880 -6.36 -2.40 -9.42
N GLU A 881 -7.41 -2.20 -10.21
CA GLU A 881 -8.69 -1.62 -9.84
C GLU A 881 -9.78 -2.35 -10.64
N LEU A 882 -10.84 -2.83 -9.99
CA LEU A 882 -11.97 -3.43 -10.69
C LEU A 882 -13.34 -3.17 -10.04
N ASP A 883 -14.36 -3.16 -10.89
CA ASP A 883 -15.75 -2.94 -10.53
C ASP A 883 -16.41 -4.25 -10.08
N THR A 884 -16.70 -4.36 -8.78
CA THR A 884 -17.37 -5.50 -8.15
C THR A 884 -18.87 -5.28 -7.93
N SER A 885 -19.42 -4.16 -8.43
CA SER A 885 -20.81 -3.73 -8.27
C SER A 885 -21.81 -4.83 -8.62
N ARG A 886 -22.89 -4.91 -7.83
CA ARG A 886 -23.89 -5.96 -7.93
C ARG A 886 -25.20 -5.57 -7.23
N ASP A 887 -26.33 -6.03 -7.78
CA ASP A 887 -27.67 -5.94 -7.20
C ASP A 887 -28.05 -4.50 -6.74
N GLY A 888 -27.60 -3.49 -7.50
CA GLY A 888 -27.84 -2.06 -7.24
C GLY A 888 -26.81 -1.35 -6.35
N GLN A 889 -25.98 -2.09 -5.61
CA GLN A 889 -24.87 -1.51 -4.85
C GLN A 889 -23.64 -1.36 -5.75
N LYS A 890 -23.08 -0.14 -5.86
CA LYS A 890 -21.74 0.00 -6.45
C LYS A 890 -20.66 -0.43 -5.47
N ARG A 891 -19.65 -1.13 -5.99
CA ARG A 891 -18.49 -1.58 -5.22
C ARG A 891 -17.26 -1.62 -6.11
N ARG A 892 -16.12 -1.27 -5.52
CA ARG A 892 -14.81 -1.22 -6.16
C ARG A 892 -13.84 -1.98 -5.29
N LEU A 893 -13.01 -2.81 -5.89
CA LEU A 893 -11.92 -3.48 -5.20
C LEU A 893 -10.63 -3.11 -5.93
N SER A 894 -9.74 -2.44 -5.22
CA SER A 894 -8.42 -2.03 -5.71
C SER A 894 -7.34 -2.69 -4.87
N GLY A 895 -6.10 -2.67 -5.36
CA GLY A 895 -5.00 -3.22 -4.59
C GLY A 895 -3.69 -3.40 -5.34
N LEU A 896 -2.77 -4.07 -4.66
CA LEU A 896 -1.47 -4.51 -5.17
C LEU A 896 -1.34 -6.00 -4.89
N ASN A 897 -1.25 -6.81 -5.96
CA ASN A 897 -0.82 -8.20 -5.89
C ASN A 897 0.69 -8.26 -6.14
N THR A 898 1.46 -8.76 -5.17
CA THR A 898 2.89 -9.06 -5.35
C THR A 898 3.05 -10.57 -5.53
N TYR A 899 3.32 -11.00 -6.76
CA TYR A 899 3.62 -12.38 -7.11
C TYR A 899 5.13 -12.62 -7.05
N LYS A 900 5.57 -13.62 -6.30
CA LYS A 900 6.94 -14.15 -6.38
C LYS A 900 6.91 -15.63 -6.71
N LEU A 901 7.88 -16.07 -7.50
CA LEU A 901 8.10 -17.46 -7.87
C LEU A 901 9.61 -17.72 -7.92
N ASP A 902 10.07 -18.88 -7.43
CA ASP A 902 11.42 -19.41 -7.67
C ASP A 902 11.31 -20.92 -7.96
N ARG A 903 11.98 -21.40 -9.02
CA ARG A 903 12.06 -22.81 -9.41
C ARG A 903 13.43 -23.37 -9.02
N GLY A 904 13.45 -24.58 -8.47
CA GLY A 904 14.67 -25.34 -8.24
C GLY A 904 15.43 -25.73 -9.52
N PRO A 905 16.60 -26.39 -9.38
CA PRO A 905 17.23 -27.09 -10.50
C PRO A 905 16.28 -28.16 -11.07
N ALA A 906 16.49 -28.53 -12.33
CA ALA A 906 15.76 -29.63 -12.95
C ALA A 906 16.32 -30.99 -12.50
N GLN A 907 15.40 -31.93 -12.25
CA GLN A 907 15.63 -33.37 -12.09
C GLN A 907 15.07 -34.12 -13.29
#